data_AF-A0A7V5DY43-F1
#
_entry.id   AF-A0A7V5DY43-F1
#
_cell.length_a   1.000
_cell.length_b   1.000
_cell.length_c   1.000
_cell.angle_alpha   90.00
_cell.angle_beta   90.00
_cell.angle_gamma   90.00
#
_symmetry.space_group_name_H-M   'P 1'
#
loop_
_entity.id
_entity.type
_entity.pdbx_description
1 polymer ?
#
loop_
_entity_poly.entity_id
_entity_poly.type
_entity_poly.pdbx_seq_one_letter_code
_entity_poly.pdbx_strand_id
1 'polypeptide(L)'
;MNSSSPYLPTFQISQAERLRARKLFNIFSVFNTFSYLLLSGNILSLYLLRLGASSTLIGIISSFTYISFFFMLLGRVIVQKVGVSRLFAYCWTARYLAAIPLLFSPIFILRGQGSVGFSLVVSGALGFQVMRGIGLVSNSPIMGDLSEGKDRGDYLSRIQIITHTVSIVTGFLMAFLLGTGQASLLRYSLLILLGILFGLAGCIFLFKLPLHLGGGFPMEEGVFASINRALKDPSFLRFIKVFALVMVVAGITRPFLVLYTADVYQVSDSTNMYLTVVGSLGALTMGVVAQLLLDRVGAKPMLIFFTFVYFISMIPIVVSISFHGWGEYLYLGFLFFFFHFGTLGQENASQTYFYGAIRPEDQMNLGILYYLIFGLGGTIGSALGGVILDGIHSLGLGDVASYRFFFGGALFLTFVSLLWMSRLAPIGSVGVRNALTIMFSARDLRAILLLNKLDRTTSIEAERRVIREMSEAPSSISLEGLLQRLKSPSFVIRREALQALETHEPDERVVEALLHEVKIGEFTTAYLAARILGKYRIHRGIPLLRQSLHSEDYLLAAESMVALARLQDTHSKGKIEALLRVARNPFLIIHGAEAMKIYQDPASISLLLEIAEKSELPDSVRNHVILGVAGLVGMEDWFYPIFTIFLDEPIKGVDFLLDPLLAHPEEVRSPCTKEQWVDAFYAIPDDPQRFYTFARELWEKEELLHSLPVPFQKDSLYQFPSVAFLLGGVIVHTLTGSDQE
;
A
#
# COMPACT_ATOMS: atom_id res chain seq x y z
N MET A 1 38.46 13.73 -22.90
CA MET A 1 38.51 14.25 -21.52
C MET A 1 37.13 14.75 -21.14
N ASN A 2 36.34 13.90 -20.49
CA ASN A 2 35.19 14.33 -19.69
C ASN A 2 35.24 13.42 -18.46
N SER A 3 35.74 13.99 -17.37
CA SER A 3 35.93 13.34 -16.08
C SER A 3 34.60 12.88 -15.54
N SER A 4 34.40 11.56 -15.58
CA SER A 4 33.51 10.83 -14.69
C SER A 4 33.62 11.38 -13.28
N SER A 5 32.51 11.89 -12.76
CA SER A 5 32.32 12.22 -11.35
C SER A 5 32.82 11.05 -10.49
N PRO A 6 33.65 11.26 -9.45
CA PRO A 6 34.06 10.20 -8.55
C PRO A 6 32.87 9.95 -7.62
N TYR A 7 31.99 9.04 -8.00
CA TYR A 7 31.17 8.35 -7.01
C TYR A 7 32.14 7.65 -6.06
N LEU A 8 32.34 8.23 -4.87
CA LEU A 8 33.01 7.56 -3.76
C LEU A 8 32.45 6.14 -3.66
N PRO A 9 33.29 5.10 -3.52
CA PRO A 9 32.80 3.76 -3.27
C PRO A 9 32.13 3.79 -1.90
N THR A 10 30.80 3.93 -1.88
CA THR A 10 30.00 3.64 -0.70
C THR A 10 30.39 2.23 -0.28
N PHE A 11 31.03 2.09 0.88
CA PHE A 11 31.34 0.80 1.50
C PHE A 11 30.01 0.07 1.77
N GLN A 12 29.43 -0.53 0.74
CA GLN A 12 28.21 -1.32 0.86
C GLN A 12 28.59 -2.64 1.51
N ILE A 13 28.18 -2.81 2.76
CA ILE A 13 28.26 -4.10 3.47
C ILE A 13 27.63 -5.20 2.62
N SER A 14 28.27 -6.36 2.54
CA SER A 14 27.70 -7.49 1.79
C SER A 14 26.34 -7.92 2.39
N GLN A 15 25.45 -8.50 1.59
CA GLN A 15 24.14 -8.94 2.08
C GLN A 15 24.26 -9.97 3.22
N ALA A 16 25.21 -10.89 3.14
CA ALA A 16 25.47 -11.87 4.20
C ALA A 16 25.93 -11.20 5.51
N GLU A 17 26.81 -10.20 5.41
CA GLU A 17 27.27 -9.43 6.56
C GLU A 17 26.13 -8.58 7.16
N ARG A 18 25.28 -7.98 6.32
CA ARG A 18 24.07 -7.27 6.74
C ARG A 18 23.12 -8.19 7.51
N LEU A 19 22.84 -9.39 7.00
CA LEU A 19 21.97 -10.36 7.69
C LEU A 19 22.55 -10.78 9.05
N ARG A 20 23.87 -11.00 9.13
CA ARG A 20 24.56 -11.27 10.41
C ARG A 20 24.45 -10.09 11.36
N ALA A 21 24.70 -8.87 10.89
CA ALA A 21 24.61 -7.65 11.69
C ALA A 21 23.19 -7.39 12.18
N ARG A 22 22.17 -7.62 11.33
CA ARG A 22 20.74 -7.56 11.71
C ARG A 22 20.43 -8.54 12.83
N LYS A 23 20.93 -9.79 12.77
CA LYS A 23 20.73 -10.78 13.84
C LYS A 23 21.33 -10.30 15.16
N LEU A 24 22.57 -9.80 15.14
CA LEU A 24 23.24 -9.26 16.32
C LEU A 24 22.52 -8.05 16.91
N PHE A 25 22.12 -7.11 16.05
CA PHE A 25 21.41 -5.90 16.45
C PHE A 25 20.02 -6.20 17.00
N ASN A 26 19.31 -7.19 16.44
CA ASN A 26 18.02 -7.64 16.94
C ASN A 26 18.15 -8.24 18.34
N ILE A 27 19.16 -9.08 18.58
CA ILE A 27 19.44 -9.64 19.91
C ILE A 27 19.78 -8.51 20.89
N PHE A 28 20.68 -7.61 20.52
CA PHE A 28 20.98 -6.42 21.31
C PHE A 28 19.72 -5.61 21.64
N SER A 29 18.82 -5.41 20.66
CA SER A 29 17.59 -4.64 20.84
C SER A 29 16.67 -5.27 21.88
N VAL A 30 16.61 -6.61 21.96
CA VAL A 30 15.89 -7.33 23.03
C VAL A 30 16.47 -6.97 24.40
N PHE A 31 17.78 -7.18 24.58
CA PHE A 31 18.45 -6.90 25.86
C PHE A 31 18.37 -5.42 26.25
N ASN A 32 18.58 -4.50 25.30
CA ASN A 32 18.54 -3.07 25.53
C ASN A 32 17.14 -2.58 25.89
N THR A 33 16.09 -3.09 25.21
CA THR A 33 14.71 -2.71 25.53
C THR A 33 14.32 -3.19 26.92
N PHE A 34 14.61 -4.46 27.23
CA PHE A 34 14.38 -5.05 28.54
C PHE A 34 15.08 -4.24 29.65
N SER A 35 16.37 -3.94 29.44
CA SER A 35 17.18 -3.17 30.38
C SER A 35 16.71 -1.72 30.55
N TYR A 36 16.36 -1.04 29.46
CA TYR A 36 15.92 0.36 29.49
C TYR A 36 14.65 0.54 30.33
N LEU A 37 13.68 -0.37 30.19
CA LEU A 37 12.41 -0.31 30.94
C LEU A 37 12.60 -0.54 32.44
N LEU A 38 13.64 -1.27 32.85
CA LEU A 38 13.97 -1.53 34.26
C LEU A 38 14.79 -0.41 34.91
N LEU A 39 15.41 0.47 34.11
CA LEU A 39 16.33 1.51 34.59
C LEU A 39 15.82 2.93 34.35
N SER A 40 14.80 3.10 33.52
CA SER A 40 14.36 4.42 33.06
C SER A 40 12.84 4.45 32.87
N GLY A 41 12.30 5.65 32.70
CA GLY A 41 10.87 5.87 32.55
C GLY A 41 10.10 5.58 33.84
N ASN A 42 8.97 4.91 33.71
CA ASN A 42 7.94 4.83 34.75
C ASN A 42 8.41 4.15 36.04
N ILE A 43 9.31 3.16 35.94
CA ILE A 43 9.83 2.48 37.14
C ILE A 43 10.65 3.43 38.03
N LEU A 44 11.40 4.35 37.42
CA LEU A 44 12.20 5.31 38.15
C LEU A 44 11.30 6.38 38.78
N SER A 45 10.25 6.82 38.08
CA SER A 45 9.24 7.73 38.63
C SER A 45 8.48 7.12 39.81
N LEU A 46 8.04 5.87 39.72
CA LEU A 46 7.38 5.16 40.83
C LEU A 46 8.34 4.94 42.00
N TYR A 47 9.59 4.58 41.72
CA TYR A 47 10.63 4.46 42.75
C TYR A 47 10.82 5.78 43.49
N LEU A 48 10.94 6.91 42.79
CA LEU A 48 11.07 8.24 43.39
C LEU A 48 9.82 8.65 44.18
N LEU A 49 8.63 8.40 43.63
CA LEU A 49 7.37 8.66 44.33
C LEU A 49 7.34 7.88 45.65
N ARG A 50 7.79 6.62 45.63
CA ARG A 50 7.91 5.78 46.83
C ARG A 50 8.93 6.31 47.85
N LEU A 51 9.96 7.02 47.39
CA LEU A 51 10.92 7.72 48.24
C LEU A 51 10.36 9.04 48.80
N GLY A 52 9.15 9.46 48.43
CA GLY A 52 8.56 10.74 48.83
C GLY A 52 9.14 11.92 48.05
N ALA A 53 9.66 11.69 46.84
CA ALA A 53 10.10 12.76 45.96
C ALA A 53 8.93 13.66 45.54
N SER A 54 9.19 14.97 45.44
CA SER A 54 8.20 15.90 44.88
C SER A 54 8.02 15.72 43.38
N SER A 55 6.90 16.22 42.85
CA SER A 55 6.61 16.17 41.41
C SER A 55 7.69 16.91 40.61
N THR A 56 8.28 17.96 41.16
CA THR A 56 9.42 18.69 40.60
C THR A 56 10.62 17.78 40.38
N LEU A 57 11.02 16.98 41.38
CA LEU A 57 12.17 16.09 41.24
C LEU A 57 11.90 14.98 40.21
N ILE A 58 10.68 14.44 40.19
CA ILE A 58 10.25 13.44 39.20
C ILE A 58 10.30 14.04 37.78
N GLY A 59 9.79 15.26 37.61
CA GLY A 59 9.83 16.02 36.36
C GLY A 59 11.26 16.28 35.87
N ILE A 60 12.17 16.68 36.77
CA ILE A 60 13.60 16.87 36.46
C ILE A 60 14.23 15.54 36.00
N ILE A 61 14.01 14.45 36.73
CA ILE A 61 14.61 13.15 36.37
C ILE A 61 14.04 12.62 35.05
N SER A 62 12.75 12.81 34.79
CA SER A 62 12.14 12.49 33.51
C SER A 62 12.70 13.33 32.36
N SER A 63 13.05 14.61 32.64
CA SER A 63 13.69 15.50 31.68
C SER A 63 15.06 14.99 31.20
N PHE A 64 15.78 14.19 32.00
CA PHE A 64 17.10 13.68 31.62
C PHE A 64 17.08 12.85 30.33
N THR A 65 15.97 12.16 30.06
CA THR A 65 15.76 11.42 28.81
C THR A 65 15.86 12.36 27.60
N TYR A 66 15.31 13.57 27.71
CA TYR A 66 15.32 14.57 26.66
C TYR A 66 16.63 15.37 26.63
N ILE A 67 17.25 15.61 27.80
CA ILE A 67 18.57 16.23 27.89
C ILE A 67 19.63 15.43 27.12
N SER A 68 19.48 14.10 27.04
CA SER A 68 20.39 13.23 26.28
C SER A 68 20.61 13.69 24.82
N PHE A 69 19.61 14.30 24.17
CA PHE A 69 19.72 14.72 22.77
C PHE A 69 20.73 15.86 22.56
N PHE A 70 20.99 16.71 23.57
CA PHE A 70 22.03 17.74 23.49
C PHE A 70 23.44 17.13 23.43
N PHE A 71 23.64 15.98 24.09
CA PHE A 71 24.93 15.28 24.09
C PHE A 71 25.23 14.56 22.77
N MET A 72 24.28 14.48 21.84
CA MET A 72 24.56 14.00 20.47
C MET A 72 25.58 14.90 19.75
N LEU A 73 25.63 16.19 20.07
CA LEU A 73 26.63 17.12 19.53
C LEU A 73 28.05 16.71 19.94
N LEU A 74 28.23 16.33 21.21
CA LEU A 74 29.49 15.80 21.70
C LEU A 74 29.81 14.45 21.05
N GLY A 75 28.81 13.58 20.91
CA GLY A 75 28.92 12.32 20.16
C GLY A 75 29.45 12.53 18.74
N ARG A 76 28.92 13.52 18.01
CA ARG A 76 29.35 13.85 16.64
C ARG A 76 30.84 14.23 16.54
N VAL A 77 31.41 14.84 17.57
CA VAL A 77 32.85 15.16 17.59
C VAL A 77 33.68 13.91 17.87
N ILE A 78 33.24 13.08 18.82
CA ILE A 78 33.97 11.88 19.25
C ILE A 78 33.92 10.78 18.19
N VAL A 79 32.80 10.63 17.48
CA VAL A 79 32.58 9.55 16.51
C VAL A 79 33.54 9.61 15.33
N GLN A 80 34.02 10.81 14.96
CA GLN A 80 35.02 11.01 13.92
C GLN A 80 36.37 10.36 14.26
N LYS A 81 36.69 10.24 15.56
CA LYS A 81 37.96 9.65 16.06
C LYS A 81 37.83 8.17 16.37
N VAL A 82 36.69 7.76 16.93
CA VAL A 82 36.47 6.42 17.49
C VAL A 82 35.82 5.45 16.48
N GLY A 83 35.09 5.99 15.50
CA GLY A 83 34.25 5.22 14.59
C GLY A 83 32.86 4.92 15.17
N VAL A 84 31.88 4.72 14.28
CA VAL A 84 30.44 4.63 14.61
C VAL A 84 30.13 3.43 15.50
N SER A 85 30.47 2.21 15.06
CA SER A 85 30.17 0.97 15.80
C SER A 85 30.84 0.92 17.18
N ARG A 86 32.10 1.35 17.28
CA ARG A 86 32.85 1.36 18.54
C ARG A 86 32.32 2.38 19.52
N LEU A 87 32.05 3.61 19.06
CA LEU A 87 31.46 4.63 19.92
C LEU A 87 30.13 4.15 20.51
N PHE A 88 29.30 3.50 19.69
CA PHE A 88 28.03 2.95 20.14
C PHE A 88 28.22 1.93 21.27
N ALA A 89 29.11 0.96 21.07
CA ALA A 89 29.39 -0.10 22.06
C ALA A 89 29.98 0.46 23.38
N TYR A 90 30.94 1.39 23.30
CA TYR A 90 31.55 2.00 24.47
C TYR A 90 30.55 2.85 25.26
N CYS A 91 29.79 3.72 24.58
CA CYS A 91 28.80 4.58 25.23
C CYS A 91 27.66 3.78 25.86
N TRP A 92 27.17 2.71 25.23
CA TRP A 92 26.15 1.85 25.83
C TRP A 92 26.67 1.08 27.05
N THR A 93 27.93 0.64 27.03
CA THR A 93 28.56 0.01 28.19
C THR A 93 28.71 1.02 29.33
N ALA A 94 29.26 2.20 29.04
CA ALA A 94 29.42 3.29 29.99
C ALA A 94 28.08 3.75 30.59
N ARG A 95 27.00 3.75 29.79
CA ARG A 95 25.63 4.03 30.24
C ARG A 95 25.19 3.10 31.36
N TYR A 96 25.39 1.79 31.23
CA TYR A 96 24.97 0.84 32.27
C TYR A 96 25.88 0.90 33.51
N LEU A 97 27.18 1.15 33.32
CA LEU A 97 28.09 1.40 34.44
C LEU A 97 27.71 2.67 35.21
N ALA A 98 27.29 3.72 34.50
CA ALA A 98 26.81 4.96 35.10
C ALA A 98 25.51 4.79 35.90
N ALA A 99 24.74 3.72 35.67
CA ALA A 99 23.54 3.41 36.47
C ALA A 99 23.84 2.67 37.79
N ILE A 100 25.06 2.16 37.99
CA ILE A 100 25.44 1.44 39.22
C ILE A 100 25.14 2.22 40.51
N PRO A 101 25.36 3.56 40.59
CA PRO A 101 24.99 4.34 41.77
C PRO A 101 23.52 4.18 42.22
N LEU A 102 22.58 3.99 41.28
CA LEU A 102 21.15 3.82 41.61
C LEU A 102 20.92 2.62 42.52
N LEU A 103 21.66 1.53 42.29
CA LEU A 103 21.52 0.27 43.02
C LEU A 103 21.75 0.44 44.52
N PHE A 104 22.66 1.35 44.89
CA PHE A 104 23.03 1.58 46.28
C PHE A 104 22.11 2.60 46.98
N SER A 105 21.23 3.30 46.25
CA SER A 105 20.41 4.36 46.84
C SER A 105 19.51 3.90 48.00
N PRO A 106 18.85 2.72 48.00
CA PRO A 106 18.04 2.30 49.13
C PRO A 106 18.83 2.09 50.42
N ILE A 107 20.09 1.68 50.34
CA ILE A 107 20.92 1.40 51.52
C ILE A 107 21.12 2.67 52.35
N PHE A 108 21.36 3.81 51.68
CA PHE A 108 21.54 5.09 52.35
C PHE A 108 20.21 5.65 52.87
N ILE A 109 19.12 5.47 52.12
CA ILE A 109 17.79 5.93 52.51
C ILE A 109 17.29 5.16 53.75
N LEU A 110 17.45 3.83 53.78
CA LEU A 110 17.10 2.99 54.92
C LEU A 110 17.94 3.29 56.18
N ARG A 111 19.13 3.90 56.01
CA ARG A 111 19.98 4.38 57.10
C ARG A 111 19.67 5.82 57.54
N GLY A 112 18.59 6.42 57.03
CA GLY A 112 18.20 7.81 57.32
C GLY A 112 18.99 8.87 56.55
N GLN A 113 19.90 8.48 55.63
CA GLN A 113 20.69 9.40 54.81
C GLN A 113 20.01 9.67 53.46
N GLY A 114 18.79 10.24 53.52
CA GLY A 114 17.95 10.47 52.35
C GLY A 114 18.62 11.32 51.26
N SER A 115 19.35 12.38 51.65
CA SER A 115 20.06 13.28 50.71
C SER A 115 21.10 12.56 49.84
N VAL A 116 21.87 11.65 50.45
CA VAL A 116 22.85 10.80 49.75
C VAL A 116 22.13 9.83 48.82
N GLY A 117 21.05 9.21 49.29
CA GLY A 117 20.19 8.34 48.49
C GLY A 117 19.67 9.02 47.23
N PHE A 118 19.05 10.19 47.35
CA PHE A 118 18.56 10.97 46.21
C PHE A 118 19.69 11.41 45.27
N SER A 119 20.84 11.82 45.80
CA SER A 119 22.00 12.21 45.00
C SER A 119 22.51 11.06 44.14
N LEU A 120 22.51 9.83 44.66
CA LEU A 120 22.87 8.63 43.92
C LEU A 120 21.89 8.34 42.78
N VAL A 121 20.59 8.52 43.02
CA VAL A 121 19.56 8.35 41.98
C VAL A 121 19.73 9.39 40.88
N VAL A 122 19.85 10.67 41.24
CA VAL A 122 20.00 11.77 40.28
C VAL A 122 21.28 11.61 39.46
N SER A 123 22.42 11.39 40.12
CA SER A 123 23.72 11.29 39.44
C SER A 123 23.79 10.08 38.51
N GLY A 124 23.30 8.92 38.92
CA GLY A 124 23.33 7.74 38.06
C GLY A 124 22.31 7.81 36.92
N ALA A 125 21.13 8.42 37.15
CA ALA A 125 20.12 8.59 36.10
C ALA A 125 20.61 9.59 35.04
N LEU A 126 21.24 10.70 35.48
CA LEU A 126 21.86 11.67 34.60
C LEU A 126 23.03 11.02 33.83
N GLY A 127 23.94 10.33 34.52
CA GLY A 127 25.09 9.67 33.89
C GLY A 127 24.66 8.65 32.83
N PHE A 128 23.63 7.85 33.12
CA PHE A 128 23.02 6.93 32.16
C PHE A 128 22.53 7.66 30.89
N GLN A 129 21.81 8.78 31.04
CA GLN A 129 21.27 9.53 29.90
C GLN A 129 22.32 10.32 29.13
N VAL A 130 23.34 10.87 29.80
CA VAL A 130 24.48 11.54 29.15
C VAL A 130 25.22 10.57 28.25
N MET A 131 25.58 9.39 28.76
CA MET A 131 26.27 8.36 27.97
C MET A 131 25.41 7.85 26.82
N ARG A 132 24.10 7.67 27.03
CA ARG A 132 23.14 7.37 25.94
C ARG A 132 23.19 8.44 24.85
N GLY A 133 23.14 9.71 25.24
CA GLY A 133 23.13 10.84 24.32
C GLY A 133 24.36 10.91 23.41
N ILE A 134 25.55 10.71 23.98
CA ILE A 134 26.82 10.67 23.23
C ILE A 134 26.80 9.53 22.21
N GLY A 135 26.35 8.34 22.60
CA GLY A 135 26.32 7.17 21.71
C GLY A 135 25.20 7.23 20.67
N LEU A 136 24.09 7.94 20.93
CA LEU A 136 22.90 7.93 20.07
C LEU A 136 23.16 8.43 18.65
N VAL A 137 24.20 9.25 18.47
CA VAL A 137 24.68 9.71 17.16
C VAL A 137 25.01 8.53 16.21
N SER A 138 25.43 7.39 16.76
CA SER A 138 25.77 6.19 15.99
C SER A 138 24.56 5.37 15.56
N ASN A 139 23.39 5.56 16.18
CA ASN A 139 22.21 4.73 15.92
C ASN A 139 21.67 4.95 14.50
N SER A 140 21.54 6.19 14.05
CA SER A 140 20.95 6.50 12.73
C SER A 140 21.80 5.95 11.56
N PRO A 141 23.13 6.11 11.54
CA PRO A 141 23.97 5.50 10.51
C PRO A 141 23.92 3.96 10.51
N ILE A 142 24.01 3.32 11.68
CA ILE A 142 23.90 1.85 11.80
C ILE A 142 22.55 1.38 11.25
N MET A 143 21.47 2.05 11.64
CA MET A 143 20.12 1.74 11.16
C MET A 143 19.96 1.98 9.65
N GLY A 144 20.63 2.99 9.10
CA GLY A 144 20.69 3.23 7.66
C GLY A 144 21.24 2.02 6.91
N ASP A 145 22.41 1.54 7.31
CA ASP A 145 23.07 0.39 6.67
C ASP A 145 22.32 -0.91 6.89
N LEU A 146 21.76 -1.12 8.09
CA LEU A 146 20.97 -2.32 8.40
C LEU A 146 19.65 -2.36 7.63
N SER A 147 19.03 -1.21 7.38
CA SER A 147 17.73 -1.10 6.70
C SER A 147 17.83 -0.80 5.21
N GLU A 148 19.03 -0.73 4.62
CA GLU A 148 19.19 -0.51 3.19
C GLU A 148 18.61 -1.68 2.37
N GLY A 149 17.99 -1.37 1.22
CA GLY A 149 17.43 -2.34 0.27
C GLY A 149 15.91 -2.32 0.18
N LYS A 150 15.35 -3.26 -0.61
CA LYS A 150 13.91 -3.41 -0.81
C LYS A 150 13.15 -3.76 0.46
N ASP A 151 13.82 -4.35 1.45
CA ASP A 151 13.23 -4.82 2.71
C ASP A 151 13.37 -3.81 3.87
N ARG A 152 13.67 -2.54 3.57
CA ARG A 152 13.82 -1.45 4.54
C ARG A 152 12.65 -1.37 5.52
N GLY A 153 11.43 -1.23 4.98
CA GLY A 153 10.23 -1.08 5.78
C GLY A 153 9.95 -2.29 6.67
N ASP A 154 10.18 -3.50 6.14
CA ASP A 154 10.00 -4.75 6.87
C ASP A 154 11.00 -4.90 8.01
N TYR A 155 12.27 -4.55 7.79
CA TYR A 155 13.28 -4.61 8.85
C TYR A 155 13.01 -3.58 9.95
N LEU A 156 12.67 -2.34 9.59
CA LEU A 156 12.31 -1.30 10.56
C LEU A 156 11.07 -1.69 11.37
N SER A 157 10.04 -2.24 10.73
CA SER A 157 8.85 -2.78 11.37
C SER A 157 9.19 -3.93 12.32
N ARG A 158 10.05 -4.88 11.90
CA ARG A 158 10.52 -5.98 12.75
C ARG A 158 11.20 -5.48 14.02
N ILE A 159 12.03 -4.46 13.96
CA ILE A 159 12.65 -3.86 15.16
C ILE A 159 11.58 -3.31 16.10
N GLN A 160 10.59 -2.59 15.59
CA GLN A 160 9.49 -2.06 16.42
C GLN A 160 8.67 -3.18 17.07
N ILE A 161 8.38 -4.24 16.32
CA ILE A 161 7.71 -5.43 16.85
C ILE A 161 8.54 -6.04 17.98
N ILE A 162 9.85 -6.21 17.79
CA ILE A 162 10.74 -6.71 18.83
C ILE A 162 10.67 -5.81 20.07
N THR A 163 10.84 -4.50 19.91
CA THR A 163 10.82 -3.53 21.02
C THR A 163 9.50 -3.57 21.79
N HIS A 164 8.35 -3.51 21.13
CA HIS A 164 7.06 -3.52 21.81
C HIS A 164 6.69 -4.88 22.40
N THR A 165 7.05 -5.98 21.75
CA THR A 165 6.87 -7.33 22.32
C THR A 165 7.68 -7.49 23.60
N VAL A 166 8.95 -7.09 23.57
CA VAL A 166 9.80 -7.10 24.76
C VAL A 166 9.24 -6.16 25.82
N SER A 167 8.72 -4.99 25.44
CA SER A 167 8.10 -4.06 26.40
C SER A 167 6.89 -4.66 27.12
N ILE A 168 6.04 -5.38 26.40
CA ILE A 168 4.90 -6.11 26.97
C ILE A 168 5.40 -7.18 27.96
N VAL A 169 6.35 -8.02 27.55
CA VAL A 169 6.92 -9.09 28.40
C VAL A 169 7.60 -8.51 29.64
N THR A 170 8.42 -7.47 29.49
CA THR A 170 9.08 -6.80 30.60
C THR A 170 8.07 -6.13 31.52
N GLY A 171 7.02 -5.49 30.98
CA GLY A 171 5.95 -4.89 31.78
C GLY A 171 5.22 -5.91 32.67
N PHE A 172 4.87 -7.08 32.12
CA PHE A 172 4.30 -8.19 32.90
C PHE A 172 5.28 -8.69 33.97
N LEU A 173 6.56 -8.84 33.64
CA LEU A 173 7.59 -9.24 34.60
C LEU A 173 7.76 -8.21 35.73
N MET A 174 7.78 -6.92 35.40
CA MET A 174 7.87 -5.83 36.38
C MET A 174 6.66 -5.85 37.31
N ALA A 175 5.45 -5.95 36.76
CA ALA A 175 4.22 -6.05 37.56
C ALA A 175 4.27 -7.24 38.54
N PHE A 176 4.71 -8.40 38.06
CA PHE A 176 4.88 -9.60 38.88
C PHE A 176 5.93 -9.42 39.98
N LEU A 177 7.11 -8.88 39.65
CA LEU A 177 8.22 -8.70 40.59
C LEU A 177 7.95 -7.61 41.64
N LEU A 178 7.18 -6.58 41.29
CA LEU A 178 6.71 -5.57 42.25
C LEU A 178 5.69 -6.16 43.22
N GLY A 179 4.92 -7.16 42.78
CA GLY A 179 3.97 -7.91 43.59
C GLY A 179 2.67 -7.15 43.89
N THR A 180 1.81 -7.75 44.71
CA THR A 180 0.56 -7.11 45.17
C THR A 180 0.86 -6.16 46.33
N GLY A 181 0.24 -4.98 46.32
CA GLY A 181 0.42 -3.94 47.34
C GLY A 181 1.59 -2.99 47.05
N GLN A 182 2.09 -2.32 48.09
CA GLN A 182 3.20 -1.37 47.97
C GLN A 182 4.53 -2.11 47.89
N ALA A 183 5.26 -1.97 46.78
CA ALA A 183 6.52 -2.65 46.59
C ALA A 183 7.59 -2.13 47.57
N SER A 184 8.43 -3.04 48.07
CA SER A 184 9.57 -2.68 48.92
C SER A 184 10.70 -2.07 48.07
N LEU A 185 11.52 -1.20 48.69
CA LEU A 185 12.67 -0.60 48.00
C LEU A 185 13.65 -1.65 47.45
N LEU A 186 13.74 -2.82 48.08
CA LEU A 186 14.57 -3.93 47.61
C LEU A 186 14.04 -4.57 46.31
N ARG A 187 12.72 -4.59 46.09
CA ARG A 187 12.15 -5.05 44.81
C ARG A 187 12.56 -4.12 43.67
N TYR A 188 12.56 -2.80 43.92
CA TYR A 188 13.10 -1.82 42.97
C TYR A 188 14.62 -2.01 42.73
N SER A 189 15.42 -2.25 43.77
CA SER A 189 16.86 -2.59 43.60
C SER A 189 17.06 -3.82 42.73
N LEU A 190 16.24 -4.86 42.90
CA LEU A 190 16.34 -6.08 42.11
C LEU A 190 16.07 -5.79 40.62
N LEU A 191 15.03 -5.01 40.31
CA LEU A 191 14.73 -4.58 38.95
C LEU A 191 15.89 -3.79 38.35
N ILE A 192 16.46 -2.83 39.10
CA ILE A 192 17.62 -2.04 38.68
C ILE A 192 18.84 -2.94 38.42
N LEU A 193 19.12 -3.88 39.32
CA LEU A 193 20.22 -4.83 39.16
C LEU A 193 20.06 -5.66 37.89
N LEU A 194 18.87 -6.25 37.68
CA LEU A 194 18.57 -7.00 36.47
C LEU A 194 18.72 -6.12 35.22
N GLY A 195 18.25 -4.88 35.28
CA GLY A 195 18.43 -3.89 34.23
C GLY A 195 19.90 -3.70 33.86
N ILE A 196 20.78 -3.48 34.84
CA ILE A 196 22.22 -3.27 34.60
C ILE A 196 22.85 -4.54 33.98
N LEU A 197 22.59 -5.71 34.57
CA LEU A 197 23.19 -6.98 34.14
C LEU A 197 22.79 -7.34 32.70
N PHE A 198 21.48 -7.28 32.40
CA PHE A 198 21.00 -7.55 31.03
C PHE A 198 21.48 -6.50 30.03
N GLY A 199 21.58 -5.23 30.47
CA GLY A 199 22.14 -4.16 29.65
C GLY A 199 23.58 -4.44 29.23
N LEU A 200 24.44 -4.78 30.20
CA LEU A 200 25.84 -5.13 29.96
C LEU A 200 25.98 -6.40 29.10
N ALA A 201 25.14 -7.42 29.33
CA ALA A 201 25.10 -8.62 28.49
C ALA A 201 24.73 -8.27 27.03
N GLY A 202 23.78 -7.35 26.83
CA GLY A 202 23.41 -6.83 25.51
C GLY A 202 24.58 -6.17 24.77
N CYS A 203 25.43 -5.42 25.49
CA CYS A 203 26.60 -4.74 24.90
C CYS A 203 27.59 -5.70 24.23
N ILE A 204 27.67 -6.96 24.66
CA ILE A 204 28.52 -7.99 24.03
C ILE A 204 28.19 -8.14 22.53
N PHE A 205 26.92 -7.98 22.15
CA PHE A 205 26.48 -8.08 20.76
C PHE A 205 26.82 -6.81 19.96
N LEU A 206 26.89 -5.64 20.59
CA LEU A 206 27.36 -4.42 19.93
C LEU A 206 28.84 -4.51 19.57
N PHE A 207 29.68 -5.04 20.46
CA PHE A 207 31.10 -5.26 20.15
C PHE A 207 31.34 -6.27 19.02
N LYS A 208 30.34 -7.09 18.69
CA LYS A 208 30.39 -8.04 17.57
C LYS A 208 29.89 -7.46 16.25
N LEU A 209 29.41 -6.21 16.24
CA LEU A 209 29.01 -5.55 14.99
C LEU A 209 30.24 -5.26 14.11
N PRO A 210 30.11 -5.39 12.78
CA PRO A 210 31.13 -4.94 11.82
C PRO A 210 31.65 -3.52 12.08
N LEU A 211 32.95 -3.33 11.92
CA LEU A 211 33.64 -2.07 12.21
C LEU A 211 33.30 -0.94 11.23
N HIS A 212 33.01 -1.31 9.98
CA HIS A 212 32.68 -0.39 8.88
C HIS A 212 31.19 -0.04 8.78
N LEU A 213 30.35 -0.50 9.72
CA LEU A 213 28.94 -0.12 9.78
C LEU A 213 28.76 1.37 10.10
N GLY A 214 27.75 1.95 9.46
CA GLY A 214 27.31 3.33 9.57
C GLY A 214 28.21 4.28 8.79
N GLY A 215 28.44 3.99 7.50
CA GLY A 215 29.32 4.72 6.58
C GLY A 215 29.59 6.20 6.92
N GLY A 216 30.86 6.59 6.86
CA GLY A 216 31.38 7.83 7.47
C GLY A 216 30.55 9.09 7.25
N PHE A 217 30.50 9.95 8.29
CA PHE A 217 29.85 11.26 8.24
C PHE A 217 30.40 12.08 7.06
N PRO A 218 29.59 12.49 6.06
CA PRO A 218 30.05 13.38 5.01
C PRO A 218 30.60 14.68 5.63
N MET A 219 31.83 15.04 5.23
CA MET A 219 32.57 16.19 5.78
C MET A 219 32.24 17.53 5.09
N GLU A 220 31.33 17.59 4.13
CA GLU A 220 31.38 18.65 3.11
C GLU A 220 30.43 19.85 3.30
N GLU A 221 29.42 19.80 4.17
CA GLU A 221 28.66 21.01 4.57
C GLU A 221 28.57 21.19 6.09
N GLY A 222 28.99 22.37 6.57
CA GLY A 222 28.86 22.76 7.96
C GLY A 222 27.41 22.84 8.39
N VAL A 223 27.06 22.16 9.49
CA VAL A 223 25.71 22.08 10.10
C VAL A 223 24.98 23.41 10.15
N PHE A 224 25.72 24.47 10.49
CA PHE A 224 25.20 25.82 10.63
C PHE A 224 24.67 26.40 9.31
N ALA A 225 25.27 26.06 8.16
CA ALA A 225 24.81 26.49 6.86
C ALA A 225 23.46 25.84 6.50
N SER A 226 23.33 24.53 6.68
CA SER A 226 22.06 23.81 6.48
C SER A 226 20.97 24.33 7.43
N ILE A 227 21.28 24.56 8.71
CA ILE A 227 20.33 25.14 9.68
C ILE A 227 19.89 26.54 9.24
N ASN A 228 20.81 27.43 8.88
CA ASN A 228 20.49 28.78 8.43
C ASN A 228 19.62 28.79 7.17
N ARG A 229 19.90 27.86 6.23
CA ARG A 229 19.09 27.66 5.02
C ARG A 229 17.67 27.21 5.37
N ALA A 230 17.54 26.20 6.24
CA ALA A 230 16.24 25.66 6.65
C ALA A 230 15.41 26.66 7.46
N LEU A 231 16.02 27.45 8.34
CA LEU A 231 15.34 28.49 9.10
C LEU A 231 14.83 29.65 8.23
N LYS A 232 15.29 29.80 6.98
CA LYS A 232 14.73 30.77 6.03
C LYS A 232 13.48 30.25 5.30
N ASP A 233 13.24 28.94 5.31
CA ASP A 233 12.03 28.36 4.71
C ASP A 233 10.82 28.54 5.65
N PRO A 234 9.79 29.31 5.24
CA PRO A 234 8.61 29.55 6.07
C PRO A 234 7.81 28.26 6.34
N SER A 235 7.84 27.27 5.45
CA SER A 235 7.15 26.00 5.65
C SER A 235 7.84 25.17 6.73
N PHE A 236 9.18 25.12 6.68
CA PHE A 236 9.98 24.47 7.71
C PHE A 236 9.82 25.14 9.07
N LEU A 237 9.84 26.48 9.14
CA LEU A 237 9.63 27.21 10.40
C LEU A 237 8.25 26.95 11.02
N ARG A 238 7.19 26.86 10.20
CA ARG A 238 5.84 26.50 10.70
C ARG A 238 5.85 25.10 11.31
N PHE A 239 6.49 24.14 10.66
CA PHE A 239 6.63 22.79 11.18
C PHE A 239 7.41 22.77 12.50
N ILE A 240 8.57 23.44 12.57
CA ILE A 240 9.37 23.50 13.80
C ILE A 240 8.58 24.10 14.98
N LYS A 241 7.78 25.16 14.76
CA LYS A 241 6.94 25.75 15.80
C LYS A 241 5.88 24.76 16.31
N VAL A 242 5.20 24.06 15.40
CA VAL A 242 4.22 23.02 15.75
C VAL A 242 4.91 21.90 16.52
N PHE A 243 6.01 21.38 15.99
CA PHE A 243 6.75 20.27 16.56
C PHE A 243 7.30 20.59 17.95
N ALA A 244 7.85 21.79 18.16
CA ALA A 244 8.33 22.23 19.47
C ALA A 244 7.19 22.23 20.51
N LEU A 245 6.03 22.81 20.18
CA LEU A 245 4.87 22.83 21.07
C LEU A 245 4.37 21.40 21.39
N VAL A 246 4.28 20.58 20.36
CA VAL A 246 3.96 19.14 20.45
C VAL A 246 4.89 18.42 21.44
N MET A 247 6.19 18.67 21.36
CA MET A 247 7.19 18.03 22.24
C MET A 247 7.15 18.57 23.67
N VAL A 248 6.86 19.87 23.86
CA VAL A 248 6.61 20.45 25.19
C VAL A 248 5.42 19.77 25.84
N VAL A 249 4.29 19.67 25.13
CA VAL A 249 3.07 19.05 25.68
C VAL A 249 3.30 17.57 25.99
N ALA A 250 3.96 16.83 25.10
CA ALA A 250 4.30 15.43 25.37
C ALA A 250 5.22 15.28 26.60
N GLY A 251 6.17 16.22 26.78
CA GLY A 251 7.02 16.28 27.96
C GLY A 251 6.25 16.57 29.26
N ILE A 252 5.22 17.42 29.19
CA ILE A 252 4.35 17.77 30.34
C ILE A 252 3.48 16.58 30.76
N THR A 253 2.95 15.79 29.82
CA THR A 253 1.90 14.81 30.15
C THR A 253 2.43 13.41 30.37
N ARG A 254 3.43 12.97 29.60
CA ARG A 254 3.87 11.57 29.58
C ARG A 254 4.39 11.06 30.93
N PRO A 255 5.28 11.79 31.65
CA PRO A 255 5.75 11.33 32.96
C PRO A 255 4.63 11.29 33.99
N PHE A 256 3.67 12.22 33.88
CA PHE A 256 2.65 12.47 34.89
C PHE A 256 1.38 11.64 34.70
N LEU A 257 1.23 10.91 33.59
CA LEU A 257 0.11 9.98 33.41
C LEU A 257 0.14 8.85 34.43
N VAL A 258 1.32 8.33 34.75
CA VAL A 258 1.49 7.27 35.77
C VAL A 258 1.31 7.82 37.19
N LEU A 259 1.76 9.06 37.42
CA LEU A 259 1.55 9.74 38.70
C LEU A 259 0.06 10.04 38.91
N TYR A 260 -0.65 10.48 37.86
CA TYR A 260 -2.09 10.69 37.91
C TYR A 260 -2.84 9.44 38.37
N THR A 261 -2.55 8.27 37.82
CA THR A 261 -3.21 7.03 38.26
C THR A 261 -2.81 6.61 39.67
N ALA A 262 -1.55 6.84 40.06
CA ALA A 262 -1.08 6.57 41.42
C ALA A 262 -1.75 7.50 42.45
N ASP A 263 -1.84 8.80 42.19
CA ASP A 263 -2.32 9.78 43.18
C ASP A 263 -3.85 9.87 43.19
N VAL A 264 -4.51 9.86 42.02
CA VAL A 264 -5.97 10.08 41.91
C VAL A 264 -6.76 8.79 42.12
N TYR A 265 -6.32 7.67 41.52
CA TYR A 265 -7.01 6.38 41.63
C TYR A 265 -6.37 5.45 42.66
N GLN A 266 -5.23 5.83 43.25
CA GLN A 266 -4.56 5.05 44.30
C GLN A 266 -4.28 3.60 43.86
N VAL A 267 -4.04 3.41 42.55
CA VAL A 267 -3.74 2.09 42.00
C VAL A 267 -2.34 1.67 42.40
N SER A 268 -2.16 0.37 42.65
CA SER A 268 -0.85 -0.17 43.05
C SER A 268 0.22 -0.03 41.96
N ASP A 269 1.50 -0.06 42.35
CA ASP A 269 2.64 -0.02 41.42
C ASP A 269 2.56 -1.10 40.33
N SER A 270 2.12 -2.32 40.70
CA SER A 270 1.94 -3.42 39.76
C SER A 270 0.77 -3.19 38.80
N THR A 271 -0.34 -2.61 39.28
CA THR A 271 -1.45 -2.16 38.42
C THR A 271 -0.97 -1.11 37.42
N ASN A 272 -0.19 -0.12 37.85
CA ASN A 272 0.42 0.85 36.96
C ASN A 272 1.28 0.18 35.89
N MET A 273 2.06 -0.85 36.23
CA MET A 273 2.82 -1.61 35.23
C MET A 273 1.90 -2.33 34.22
N TYR A 274 0.79 -2.93 34.65
CA TYR A 274 -0.20 -3.49 33.71
C TYR A 274 -0.79 -2.43 32.77
N LEU A 275 -1.08 -1.23 33.28
CA LEU A 275 -1.57 -0.13 32.43
C LEU A 275 -0.52 0.29 31.38
N THR A 276 0.76 0.29 31.73
CA THR A 276 1.83 0.57 30.75
C THR A 276 1.99 -0.52 29.69
N VAL A 277 1.65 -1.77 30.02
CA VAL A 277 1.54 -2.86 29.03
C VAL A 277 0.40 -2.57 28.05
N VAL A 278 -0.76 -2.13 28.54
CA VAL A 278 -1.88 -1.72 27.68
C VAL A 278 -1.49 -0.52 26.80
N GLY A 279 -0.75 0.45 27.35
CA GLY A 279 -0.17 1.55 26.56
C GLY A 279 0.81 1.07 25.48
N SER A 280 1.61 0.04 25.76
CA SER A 280 2.50 -0.59 24.78
C SER A 280 1.73 -1.32 23.67
N LEU A 281 0.55 -1.88 23.98
CA LEU A 281 -0.35 -2.41 22.96
C LEU A 281 -0.90 -1.29 22.06
N GLY A 282 -1.29 -0.16 22.64
CA GLY A 282 -1.68 1.04 21.88
C GLY A 282 -0.58 1.54 20.94
N ALA A 283 0.67 1.54 21.40
CA ALA A 283 1.84 1.84 20.58
C ALA A 283 2.01 0.87 19.39
N LEU A 284 1.85 -0.43 19.63
CA LEU A 284 1.94 -1.46 18.60
C LEU A 284 0.83 -1.29 17.55
N THR A 285 -0.41 -1.06 17.99
CA THR A 285 -1.54 -0.79 17.09
C THR A 285 -1.30 0.48 16.27
N MET A 286 -0.77 1.54 16.88
CA MET A 286 -0.38 2.75 16.15
C MET A 286 0.63 2.43 15.05
N GLY A 287 1.66 1.62 15.33
CA GLY A 287 2.68 1.24 14.34
C GLY A 287 2.07 0.54 13.11
N VAL A 288 1.07 -0.32 13.30
CA VAL A 288 0.33 -0.96 12.21
C VAL A 288 -0.47 0.07 11.39
N VAL A 289 -1.19 0.96 12.08
CA VAL A 289 -1.97 2.03 11.43
C VAL A 289 -1.05 2.97 10.63
N ALA A 290 0.06 3.38 11.22
CA ALA A 290 1.08 4.21 10.60
C ALA A 290 1.65 3.53 9.33
N GLN A 291 2.00 2.24 9.41
CA GLN A 291 2.51 1.48 8.27
C GLN A 291 1.52 1.39 7.10
N LEU A 292 0.23 1.25 7.38
CA LEU A 292 -0.79 1.13 6.33
C LEU A 292 -1.12 2.48 5.69
N LEU A 293 -1.14 3.55 6.48
CA LEU A 293 -1.76 4.81 6.07
C LEU A 293 -0.77 5.92 5.76
N LEU A 294 0.44 5.97 6.36
CA LEU A 294 1.35 7.11 6.16
C LEU A 294 1.74 7.31 4.70
N ASP A 295 2.10 6.24 4.01
CA ASP A 295 2.59 6.29 2.62
C ASP A 295 1.46 6.62 1.63
N ARG A 296 0.20 6.42 2.02
CA ARG A 296 -0.97 6.56 1.13
C ARG A 296 -1.77 7.83 1.41
N VAL A 297 -1.91 8.17 2.69
CA VAL A 297 -2.68 9.33 3.17
C VAL A 297 -1.79 10.57 3.28
N GLY A 298 -0.52 10.37 3.65
CA GLY A 298 0.49 11.41 3.83
C GLY A 298 0.71 11.79 5.31
N ALA A 299 1.86 12.41 5.58
CA ALA A 299 2.30 12.71 6.94
C ALA A 299 1.45 13.76 7.66
N LYS A 300 0.98 14.81 6.95
CA LYS A 300 0.20 15.90 7.57
C LYS A 300 -1.17 15.41 8.11
N PRO A 301 -2.02 14.72 7.33
CA PRO A 301 -3.29 14.21 7.87
C PRO A 301 -3.09 13.22 9.01
N MET A 302 -2.08 12.34 8.92
CA MET A 302 -1.76 11.39 9.98
C MET A 302 -1.32 12.09 11.27
N LEU A 303 -0.51 13.15 11.17
CA LEU A 303 -0.11 13.95 12.32
C LEU A 303 -1.33 14.56 13.03
N ILE A 304 -2.27 15.13 12.27
CA ILE A 304 -3.51 15.68 12.82
C ILE A 304 -4.35 14.58 13.48
N PHE A 305 -4.51 13.43 12.80
CA PHE A 305 -5.28 12.30 13.32
C PHE A 305 -4.74 11.80 14.66
N PHE A 306 -3.43 11.52 14.76
CA PHE A 306 -2.84 11.04 16.00
C PHE A 306 -2.88 12.08 17.12
N THR A 307 -2.65 13.35 16.79
CA THR A 307 -2.77 14.46 17.76
C THR A 307 -4.22 14.63 18.23
N PHE A 308 -5.21 14.38 17.38
CA PHE A 308 -6.62 14.43 17.74
C PHE A 308 -7.03 13.26 18.65
N VAL A 309 -6.56 12.05 18.38
CA VAL A 309 -6.76 10.89 19.28
C VAL A 309 -6.12 11.17 20.64
N TYR A 310 -4.90 11.73 20.64
CA TYR A 310 -4.22 12.16 21.87
C TYR A 310 -5.02 13.22 22.63
N PHE A 311 -5.53 14.26 21.94
CA PHE A 311 -6.39 15.28 22.51
C PHE A 311 -7.64 14.69 23.17
N ILE A 312 -8.37 13.81 22.48
CA ILE A 312 -9.56 13.16 23.04
C ILE A 312 -9.22 12.32 24.26
N SER A 313 -8.08 11.60 24.23
CA SER A 313 -7.66 10.74 25.36
C SER A 313 -7.45 11.51 26.66
N MET A 314 -7.13 12.81 26.59
CA MET A 314 -6.93 13.66 27.76
C MET A 314 -8.23 14.24 28.34
N ILE A 315 -9.33 14.31 27.56
CA ILE A 315 -10.61 14.88 28.05
C ILE A 315 -11.11 14.14 29.30
N PRO A 316 -11.15 12.78 29.34
CA PRO A 316 -11.58 12.07 30.53
C PRO A 316 -10.72 12.34 31.78
N ILE A 317 -9.43 12.66 31.62
CA ILE A 317 -8.52 13.02 32.72
C ILE A 317 -8.97 14.36 33.34
N VAL A 318 -9.26 15.35 32.49
CA VAL A 318 -9.69 16.69 32.90
C VAL A 318 -11.08 16.69 33.54
N VAL A 319 -11.95 15.78 33.11
CA VAL A 319 -13.25 15.57 33.75
C VAL A 319 -13.11 14.75 35.05
N SER A 320 -12.03 13.96 35.17
CA SER A 320 -11.78 12.97 36.24
C SER A 320 -12.93 12.00 36.39
N ILE A 321 -13.23 11.28 35.31
CA ILE A 321 -14.29 10.27 35.31
C ILE A 321 -13.90 9.14 36.27
N SER A 322 -14.74 8.87 37.27
CA SER A 322 -14.55 7.77 38.21
C SER A 322 -15.56 6.65 37.96
N PHE A 323 -15.07 5.42 37.85
CA PHE A 323 -15.89 4.21 37.84
C PHE A 323 -15.58 3.38 39.09
N HIS A 324 -16.44 2.45 39.46
CA HIS A 324 -16.22 1.56 40.61
C HIS A 324 -15.90 0.13 40.11
N GLY A 325 -15.04 -0.59 40.85
CA GLY A 325 -14.69 -1.97 40.55
C GLY A 325 -13.98 -2.13 39.19
N TRP A 326 -14.36 -3.16 38.42
CA TRP A 326 -13.73 -3.47 37.13
C TRP A 326 -13.83 -2.36 36.07
N GLY A 327 -14.84 -1.47 36.19
CA GLY A 327 -15.01 -0.34 35.29
C GLY A 327 -13.84 0.64 35.35
N GLU A 328 -13.20 0.80 36.52
CA GLU A 328 -12.03 1.67 36.69
C GLU A 328 -10.84 1.17 35.87
N TYR A 329 -10.52 -0.12 35.98
CA TYR A 329 -9.41 -0.73 35.23
C TYR A 329 -9.64 -0.72 33.72
N LEU A 330 -10.88 -0.94 33.26
CA LEU A 330 -11.23 -0.84 31.84
C LEU A 330 -11.03 0.60 31.33
N TYR A 331 -11.52 1.58 32.08
CA TYR A 331 -11.34 3.00 31.75
C TYR A 331 -9.86 3.38 31.69
N LEU A 332 -9.07 3.07 32.71
CA LEU A 332 -7.64 3.36 32.75
C LEU A 332 -6.88 2.61 31.64
N GLY A 333 -7.29 1.40 31.31
CA GLY A 333 -6.76 0.64 30.17
C GLY A 333 -6.99 1.37 28.85
N PHE A 334 -8.23 1.80 28.57
CA PHE A 334 -8.54 2.60 27.38
C PHE A 334 -7.76 3.92 27.35
N LEU A 335 -7.65 4.59 28.49
CA LEU A 335 -6.89 5.81 28.64
C LEU A 335 -5.43 5.60 28.22
N PHE A 336 -4.74 4.62 28.81
CA PHE A 336 -3.34 4.32 28.48
C PHE A 336 -3.17 3.89 27.03
N PHE A 337 -4.08 3.08 26.50
CA PHE A 337 -4.05 2.63 25.11
C PHE A 337 -4.08 3.83 24.15
N PHE A 338 -5.11 4.68 24.24
CA PHE A 338 -5.29 5.79 23.31
C PHE A 338 -4.30 6.93 23.52
N PHE A 339 -3.90 7.18 24.77
CA PHE A 339 -2.85 8.16 25.07
C PHE A 339 -1.52 7.77 24.42
N HIS A 340 -1.08 6.51 24.56
CA HIS A 340 0.15 6.03 23.92
C HIS A 340 0.02 5.90 22.40
N PHE A 341 -1.14 5.45 21.90
CA PHE A 341 -1.43 5.42 20.46
C PHE A 341 -1.28 6.81 19.84
N GLY A 342 -1.89 7.83 20.44
CA GLY A 342 -1.85 9.21 19.94
C GLY A 342 -0.45 9.83 20.06
N THR A 343 0.18 9.76 21.23
CA THR A 343 1.51 10.38 21.45
C THR A 343 2.61 9.80 20.56
N LEU A 344 2.70 8.47 20.45
CA LEU A 344 3.71 7.85 19.58
C LEU A 344 3.38 8.01 18.10
N GLY A 345 2.09 8.05 17.73
CA GLY A 345 1.67 8.37 16.37
C GLY A 345 2.04 9.79 15.97
N GLN A 346 1.91 10.75 16.89
CA GLN A 346 2.32 12.13 16.70
C GLN A 346 3.84 12.26 16.52
N GLU A 347 4.63 11.54 17.32
CA GLU A 347 6.10 11.46 17.14
C GLU A 347 6.46 10.86 15.76
N ASN A 348 5.82 9.75 15.39
CA ASN A 348 6.07 9.05 14.12
C ASN A 348 5.68 9.89 12.91
N ALA A 349 4.48 10.47 12.89
CA ALA A 349 4.02 11.33 11.81
C ALA A 349 4.82 12.64 11.72
N SER A 350 5.27 13.21 12.85
CA SER A 350 6.17 14.36 12.85
C SER A 350 7.52 14.03 12.21
N GLN A 351 8.08 12.85 12.51
CA GLN A 351 9.33 12.40 11.91
C GLN A 351 9.18 12.19 10.40
N THR A 352 8.10 11.56 9.95
CA THR A 352 7.84 11.36 8.51
C THR A 352 7.61 12.70 7.80
N TYR A 353 6.88 13.63 8.42
CA TYR A 353 6.69 14.98 7.89
C TYR A 353 8.04 15.71 7.76
N PHE A 354 8.88 15.63 8.78
CA PHE A 354 10.21 16.23 8.78
C PHE A 354 11.06 15.74 7.62
N TYR A 355 11.15 14.42 7.40
CA TYR A 355 11.93 13.86 6.29
C TYR A 355 11.34 14.18 4.91
N GLY A 356 10.01 14.34 4.81
CA GLY A 356 9.37 14.80 3.57
C GLY A 356 9.55 16.30 3.30
N ALA A 357 9.79 17.11 4.33
CA ALA A 357 9.92 18.57 4.21
C ALA A 357 11.32 19.03 3.81
N ILE A 358 12.32 18.17 3.95
CA ILE A 358 13.74 18.53 3.76
C ILE A 358 14.35 17.79 2.57
N ARG A 359 15.41 18.36 2.00
CA ARG A 359 16.16 17.74 0.90
C ARG A 359 16.93 16.52 1.41
N PRO A 360 17.12 15.47 0.58
CA PRO A 360 17.93 14.30 0.94
C PRO A 360 19.33 14.65 1.46
N GLU A 361 19.98 15.65 0.84
CA GLU A 361 21.31 16.16 1.22
C GLU A 361 21.35 16.75 2.64
N ASP A 362 20.26 17.38 3.07
CA ASP A 362 20.17 18.08 4.35
C ASP A 362 19.68 17.14 5.50
N GLN A 363 19.24 15.91 5.20
CA GLN A 363 18.61 15.00 6.17
C GLN A 363 19.47 14.74 7.41
N MET A 364 20.78 14.57 7.25
CA MET A 364 21.67 14.26 8.37
C MET A 364 21.91 15.50 9.26
N ASN A 365 22.17 16.66 8.65
CA ASN A 365 22.45 17.91 9.38
C ASN A 365 21.19 18.45 10.06
N LEU A 366 20.05 18.48 9.37
CA LEU A 366 18.78 18.91 9.95
C LEU A 366 18.21 17.86 10.90
N GLY A 367 18.55 16.57 10.75
CA GLY A 367 18.15 15.53 11.69
C GLY A 367 18.65 15.81 13.11
N ILE A 368 19.85 16.40 13.25
CA ILE A 368 20.34 16.87 14.56
C ILE A 368 19.49 18.01 15.09
N LEU A 369 19.12 18.99 14.25
CA LEU A 369 18.22 20.06 14.66
C LEU A 369 16.86 19.50 15.13
N TYR A 370 16.30 18.53 14.42
CA TYR A 370 15.08 17.82 14.83
C TYR A 370 15.22 17.23 16.23
N TYR A 371 16.28 16.47 16.50
CA TYR A 371 16.52 15.87 17.81
C TYR A 371 16.80 16.91 18.91
N LEU A 372 17.46 18.03 18.58
CA LEU A 372 17.67 19.12 19.53
C LEU A 372 16.34 19.78 19.92
N ILE A 373 15.41 19.97 18.98
CA ILE A 373 14.08 20.53 19.27
C ILE A 373 13.23 19.52 20.05
N PHE A 374 13.31 18.23 19.70
CA PHE A 374 12.72 17.14 20.47
C PHE A 374 13.22 17.16 21.93
N GLY A 375 14.54 17.24 22.11
CA GLY A 375 15.19 17.30 23.42
C GLY A 375 14.83 18.57 24.20
N LEU A 376 14.87 19.74 23.57
CA LEU A 376 14.53 21.00 24.21
C LEU A 376 13.06 21.02 24.67
N GLY A 377 12.14 20.68 23.77
CA GLY A 377 10.71 20.67 24.07
C GLY A 377 10.39 19.70 25.20
N GLY A 378 10.86 18.47 25.13
CA GLY A 378 10.63 17.48 26.18
C GLY A 378 11.30 17.84 27.51
N THR A 379 12.50 18.43 27.50
CA THR A 379 13.19 18.87 28.73
C THR A 379 12.39 19.96 29.43
N ILE A 380 12.00 21.00 28.67
CA ILE A 380 11.18 22.11 29.18
C ILE A 380 9.86 21.57 29.71
N GLY A 381 9.18 20.73 28.92
CA GLY A 381 7.88 20.18 29.29
C GLY A 381 7.92 19.35 30.57
N SER A 382 8.85 18.39 30.68
CA SER A 382 8.92 17.52 31.86
C SER A 382 9.40 18.25 33.11
N ALA A 383 10.41 19.12 33.01
CA ALA A 383 10.91 19.86 34.16
C ALA A 383 9.90 20.90 34.65
N LEU A 384 9.33 21.72 33.75
CA LEU A 384 8.29 22.69 34.11
C LEU A 384 7.00 22.01 34.55
N GLY A 385 6.66 20.86 33.97
CA GLY A 385 5.48 20.09 34.37
C GLY A 385 5.49 19.76 35.87
N GLY A 386 6.64 19.32 36.39
CA GLY A 386 6.79 19.03 37.82
C GLY A 386 6.64 20.26 38.70
N VAL A 387 7.26 21.37 38.32
CA VAL A 387 7.16 22.65 39.04
C VAL A 387 5.73 23.19 39.02
N ILE A 388 5.06 23.12 37.88
CA ILE A 388 3.67 23.55 37.73
C ILE A 388 2.77 22.70 38.60
N LEU A 389 2.91 21.37 38.58
CA LEU A 389 2.07 20.48 39.36
C LEU A 389 2.24 20.71 40.87
N ASP A 390 3.48 20.76 41.37
CA ASP A 390 3.75 21.09 42.79
C ASP A 390 3.21 22.49 43.15
N GLY A 391 3.34 23.46 42.24
CA GLY A 391 2.76 24.80 42.40
C GLY A 391 1.24 24.76 42.54
N ILE A 392 0.54 23.95 41.74
CA ILE A 392 -0.91 23.78 41.85
C ILE A 392 -1.28 23.08 43.17
N HIS A 393 -0.56 22.04 43.58
CA HIS A 393 -0.77 21.39 44.89
C HIS A 393 -0.56 22.37 46.05
N SER A 394 0.40 23.28 45.95
CA SER A 394 0.66 24.30 46.98
C SER A 394 -0.50 25.26 47.21
N LEU A 395 -1.46 25.34 46.27
CA LEU A 395 -2.71 26.10 46.43
C LEU A 395 -3.72 25.40 47.35
N GLY A 396 -3.38 24.21 47.88
CA GLY A 396 -4.28 23.42 48.73
C GLY A 396 -5.40 22.73 47.96
N LEU A 397 -5.27 22.64 46.63
CA LEU A 397 -6.17 21.86 45.78
C LEU A 397 -5.86 20.37 46.00
N GLY A 398 -6.87 19.57 46.35
CA GLY A 398 -6.70 18.12 46.45
C GLY A 398 -6.27 17.49 45.12
N ASP A 399 -5.71 16.28 45.15
CA ASP A 399 -5.02 15.66 44.00
C ASP A 399 -5.85 15.68 42.72
N VAL A 400 -7.14 15.32 42.82
CA VAL A 400 -8.07 15.35 41.68
C VAL A 400 -8.10 16.73 41.02
N ALA A 401 -8.32 17.79 41.80
CA ALA A 401 -8.42 19.15 41.26
C ALA A 401 -7.07 19.62 40.66
N SER A 402 -5.96 19.27 41.31
CA SER A 402 -4.62 19.61 40.82
C SER A 402 -4.33 19.00 39.45
N TYR A 403 -4.63 17.70 39.28
CA TYR A 403 -4.48 17.03 38.00
C TYR A 403 -5.45 17.52 36.93
N ARG A 404 -6.67 17.95 37.28
CA ARG A 404 -7.61 18.57 36.32
C ARG A 404 -7.05 19.85 35.73
N PHE A 405 -6.52 20.76 36.55
CA PHE A 405 -5.92 21.99 36.06
C PHE A 405 -4.65 21.72 35.25
N PHE A 406 -3.82 20.80 35.73
CA PHE A 406 -2.58 20.41 35.07
C PHE A 406 -2.83 19.84 33.66
N PHE A 407 -3.65 18.79 33.55
CA PHE A 407 -4.00 18.19 32.27
C PHE A 407 -4.91 19.09 31.43
N GLY A 408 -5.71 19.97 32.05
CA GLY A 408 -6.52 20.96 31.34
C GLY A 408 -5.67 21.99 30.60
N GLY A 409 -4.59 22.48 31.22
CA GLY A 409 -3.61 23.34 30.56
C GLY A 409 -2.92 22.62 29.40
N ALA A 410 -2.50 21.36 29.61
CA ALA A 410 -1.90 20.56 28.54
C ALA A 410 -2.89 20.26 27.40
N LEU A 411 -4.17 20.00 27.69
CA LEU A 411 -5.25 19.80 26.71
C LEU A 411 -5.44 21.06 25.86
N PHE A 412 -5.43 22.24 26.49
CA PHE A 412 -5.50 23.52 25.77
C PHE A 412 -4.31 23.72 24.83
N LEU A 413 -3.09 23.43 25.28
CA LEU A 413 -1.90 23.51 24.42
C LEU A 413 -1.95 22.49 23.26
N THR A 414 -2.48 21.29 23.48
CA THR A 414 -2.74 20.32 22.41
C THR A 414 -3.75 20.88 21.40
N PHE A 415 -4.83 21.52 21.85
CA PHE A 415 -5.80 22.17 20.96
C PHE A 415 -5.14 23.27 20.11
N VAL A 416 -4.30 24.12 20.71
CA VAL A 416 -3.52 25.13 19.98
C VAL A 416 -2.62 24.46 18.93
N SER A 417 -1.98 23.34 19.27
CA SER A 417 -1.14 22.59 18.33
C SER A 417 -1.95 22.08 17.13
N LEU A 418 -3.17 21.58 17.33
CA LEU A 418 -4.08 21.15 16.25
C LEU A 418 -4.45 22.32 15.33
N LEU A 419 -4.74 23.50 15.89
CA LEU A 419 -5.01 24.70 15.10
C LEU A 419 -3.80 25.09 14.24
N TRP A 420 -2.58 25.01 14.79
CA TRP A 420 -1.36 25.31 14.04
C TRP A 420 -1.04 24.25 12.98
N MET A 421 -1.32 22.97 13.25
CA MET A 421 -1.14 21.87 12.29
C MET A 421 -1.97 22.05 11.02
N SER A 422 -3.16 22.64 11.12
CA SER A 422 -4.00 22.94 9.95
C SER A 422 -3.27 23.80 8.90
N ARG A 423 -2.35 24.66 9.35
CA ARG A 423 -1.56 25.61 8.53
C ARG A 423 -0.25 25.05 7.97
N LEU A 424 0.06 23.77 8.24
CA LEU A 424 1.23 23.10 7.64
C LEU A 424 1.07 22.94 6.13
N ALA A 425 2.18 22.94 5.40
CA ALA A 425 2.14 22.68 3.96
C ALA A 425 1.75 21.22 3.69
N PRO A 426 0.93 20.92 2.68
CA PRO A 426 0.72 19.55 2.25
C PRO A 426 2.01 19.03 1.58
N ILE A 427 2.58 17.94 2.09
CA ILE A 427 3.76 17.28 1.52
C ILE A 427 3.30 15.93 1.00
N GLY A 428 3.17 15.82 -0.33
CA GLY A 428 2.76 14.58 -1.00
C GLY A 428 1.44 13.97 -0.49
N SER A 429 0.58 14.76 0.16
CA SER A 429 -0.56 14.26 0.92
C SER A 429 -1.90 14.51 0.23
N VAL A 430 -2.80 13.54 0.36
CA VAL A 430 -4.23 13.73 0.13
C VAL A 430 -4.74 14.80 1.12
N GLY A 431 -5.64 15.69 0.69
CA GLY A 431 -6.21 16.72 1.58
C GLY A 431 -6.84 16.08 2.84
N VAL A 432 -6.76 16.74 4.01
CA VAL A 432 -7.15 16.16 5.32
C VAL A 432 -8.57 15.57 5.32
N ARG A 433 -9.51 16.19 4.61
CA ARG A 433 -10.88 15.68 4.46
C ARG A 433 -10.91 14.34 3.71
N ASN A 434 -10.27 14.29 2.55
CA ASN A 434 -10.21 13.08 1.73
C ASN A 434 -9.40 11.97 2.42
N ALA A 435 -8.37 12.35 3.17
CA ALA A 435 -7.62 11.45 4.05
C ALA A 435 -8.55 10.76 5.08
N LEU A 436 -9.41 11.53 5.76
CA LEU A 436 -10.41 10.95 6.67
C LEU A 436 -11.38 10.03 5.94
N THR A 437 -11.84 10.40 4.73
CA THR A 437 -12.70 9.54 3.92
C THR A 437 -12.01 8.20 3.61
N ILE A 438 -10.74 8.20 3.23
CA ILE A 438 -9.97 6.98 2.97
C ILE A 438 -9.83 6.14 4.26
N MET A 439 -9.50 6.77 5.39
CA MET A 439 -9.28 6.08 6.67
C MET A 439 -10.54 5.41 7.22
N PHE A 440 -11.73 5.95 6.91
CA PHE A 440 -13.02 5.41 7.36
C PHE A 440 -13.79 4.68 6.25
N SER A 441 -13.19 4.47 5.07
CA SER A 441 -13.76 3.73 3.94
C SER A 441 -13.30 2.27 3.97
N ALA A 442 -14.22 1.34 4.21
CA ALA A 442 -13.91 -0.09 4.22
C ALA A 442 -13.33 -0.58 2.88
N ARG A 443 -13.81 -0.01 1.77
CA ARG A 443 -13.30 -0.32 0.42
C ARG A 443 -11.86 0.12 0.25
N ASP A 444 -11.54 1.36 0.63
CA ASP A 444 -10.20 1.91 0.42
C ASP A 444 -9.18 1.30 1.39
N LEU A 445 -9.59 1.00 2.63
CA LEU A 445 -8.78 0.20 3.57
C LEU A 445 -8.48 -1.19 3.02
N ARG A 446 -9.47 -1.88 2.44
CA ARG A 446 -9.25 -3.19 1.80
C ARG A 446 -8.27 -3.08 0.64
N ALA A 447 -8.39 -2.07 -0.22
CA ALA A 447 -7.44 -1.85 -1.31
C ALA A 447 -6.01 -1.58 -0.81
N ILE A 448 -5.85 -0.77 0.24
CA ILE A 448 -4.54 -0.51 0.87
C ILE A 448 -3.95 -1.79 1.46
N LEU A 449 -4.76 -2.61 2.13
CA LEU A 449 -4.32 -3.90 2.67
C LEU A 449 -3.87 -4.86 1.57
N LEU A 450 -4.62 -4.94 0.46
CA LEU A 450 -4.26 -5.77 -0.69
C LEU A 450 -2.97 -5.27 -1.36
N LEU A 451 -2.78 -3.97 -1.50
CA LEU A 451 -1.53 -3.40 -2.02
C LEU A 451 -0.34 -3.70 -1.11
N ASN A 452 -0.49 -3.53 0.21
CA ASN A 452 0.58 -3.88 1.15
C ASN A 452 0.90 -5.39 1.12
N LYS A 453 -0.12 -6.23 0.93
CA LYS A 453 0.07 -7.68 0.70
C LYS A 453 0.82 -7.91 -0.61
N LEU A 454 0.48 -7.21 -1.69
CA LEU A 454 1.14 -7.29 -3.00
C LEU A 454 2.62 -6.89 -2.94
N ASP A 455 2.95 -5.84 -2.19
CA ASP A 455 4.33 -5.36 -2.05
C ASP A 455 5.22 -6.33 -1.27
N ARG A 456 4.61 -7.16 -0.41
CA ARG A 456 5.30 -8.17 0.40
C ARG A 456 5.36 -9.56 -0.23
N THR A 457 4.55 -9.83 -1.24
CA THR A 457 4.58 -11.14 -1.92
C THR A 457 5.88 -11.30 -2.71
N THR A 458 6.57 -12.42 -2.47
CA THR A 458 7.83 -12.76 -3.16
C THR A 458 7.65 -13.87 -4.19
N SER A 459 6.50 -14.55 -4.22
CA SER A 459 6.20 -15.60 -5.18
C SER A 459 5.19 -15.14 -6.23
N ILE A 460 5.37 -15.60 -7.47
CA ILE A 460 4.52 -15.27 -8.61
C ILE A 460 3.05 -15.65 -8.34
N GLU A 461 2.80 -16.82 -7.75
CA GLU A 461 1.42 -17.28 -7.50
C GLU A 461 0.72 -16.48 -6.39
N ALA A 462 1.47 -16.06 -5.36
CA ALA A 462 0.91 -15.21 -4.32
C ALA A 462 0.61 -13.80 -4.87
N GLU A 463 1.53 -13.23 -5.65
CA GLU A 463 1.33 -11.92 -6.30
C GLU A 463 0.13 -11.96 -7.26
N ARG A 464 0.00 -13.03 -8.07
CA ARG A 464 -1.14 -13.27 -8.95
C ARG A 464 -2.48 -13.29 -8.20
N ARG A 465 -2.56 -14.04 -7.09
CA ARG A 465 -3.78 -14.12 -6.27
C ARG A 465 -4.19 -12.75 -5.76
N VAL A 466 -3.23 -11.94 -5.32
CA VAL A 466 -3.50 -10.59 -4.82
C VAL A 466 -3.99 -9.67 -5.92
N ILE A 467 -3.42 -9.74 -7.14
CA ILE A 467 -3.90 -8.96 -8.29
C ILE A 467 -5.36 -9.29 -8.62
N ARG A 468 -5.76 -10.57 -8.55
CA ARG A 468 -7.17 -10.98 -8.74
C ARG A 468 -8.10 -10.49 -7.63
N GLU A 469 -7.67 -10.60 -6.37
CA GLU A 469 -8.41 -10.04 -5.24
C GLU A 469 -8.60 -8.51 -5.39
N MET A 470 -7.65 -7.82 -6.03
CA MET A 470 -7.73 -6.38 -6.33
C MET A 470 -8.68 -6.05 -7.48
N SER A 471 -8.79 -6.90 -8.52
CA SER A 471 -9.73 -6.66 -9.63
C SER A 471 -11.19 -6.73 -9.18
N GLU A 472 -11.50 -7.51 -8.13
CA GLU A 472 -12.85 -7.61 -7.56
C GLU A 472 -13.27 -6.37 -6.75
N ALA A 473 -12.32 -5.56 -6.28
CA ALA A 473 -12.56 -4.41 -5.40
C ALA A 473 -11.82 -3.15 -5.91
N PRO A 474 -12.38 -2.47 -6.93
CA PRO A 474 -11.69 -1.40 -7.64
C PRO A 474 -11.55 -0.16 -6.78
N SER A 475 -10.34 0.41 -6.74
CA SER A 475 -10.07 1.72 -6.13
C SER A 475 -9.06 2.51 -6.96
N SER A 476 -9.03 3.83 -6.81
CA SER A 476 -7.98 4.65 -7.43
C SER A 476 -6.59 4.30 -6.90
N ILE A 477 -6.50 3.81 -5.66
CA ILE A 477 -5.24 3.41 -5.01
C ILE A 477 -4.71 2.11 -5.63
N SER A 478 -5.57 1.15 -5.99
CA SER A 478 -5.17 -0.10 -6.65
C SER A 478 -4.57 0.12 -8.04
N LEU A 479 -4.93 1.20 -8.73
CA LEU A 479 -4.51 1.47 -10.10
C LEU A 479 -2.99 1.64 -10.22
N GLU A 480 -2.38 2.44 -9.34
CA GLU A 480 -0.93 2.69 -9.38
C GLU A 480 -0.14 1.39 -9.14
N GLY A 481 -0.63 0.55 -8.22
CA GLY A 481 -0.05 -0.76 -7.97
C GLY A 481 -0.10 -1.66 -9.19
N LEU A 482 -1.24 -1.71 -9.90
CA LEU A 482 -1.39 -2.49 -11.14
C LEU A 482 -0.47 -1.98 -12.26
N LEU A 483 -0.38 -0.66 -12.45
CA LEU A 483 0.50 -0.06 -13.46
C LEU A 483 1.97 -0.39 -13.22
N GLN A 484 2.41 -0.43 -11.96
CA GLN A 484 3.77 -0.84 -11.63
C GLN A 484 4.04 -2.30 -12.00
N ARG A 485 3.04 -3.19 -11.91
CA ARG A 485 3.17 -4.62 -12.24
C ARG A 485 3.22 -4.92 -13.73
N LEU A 486 2.85 -3.97 -14.59
CA LEU A 486 3.12 -4.05 -16.03
C LEU A 486 4.64 -4.10 -16.34
N LYS A 487 5.48 -3.61 -15.44
CA LYS A 487 6.95 -3.68 -15.56
C LYS A 487 7.56 -4.94 -14.96
N SER A 488 6.75 -5.90 -14.51
CA SER A 488 7.23 -7.14 -13.89
C SER A 488 7.97 -8.01 -14.92
N PRO A 489 9.09 -8.68 -14.54
CA PRO A 489 9.74 -9.65 -15.42
C PRO A 489 8.87 -10.89 -15.69
N SER A 490 7.83 -11.14 -14.87
CA SER A 490 6.93 -12.27 -15.05
C SER A 490 5.80 -11.95 -16.03
N PHE A 491 5.72 -12.73 -17.11
CA PHE A 491 4.60 -12.68 -18.07
C PHE A 491 3.24 -12.84 -17.38
N VAL A 492 3.12 -13.79 -16.46
CA VAL A 492 1.85 -14.08 -15.75
C VAL A 492 1.37 -12.85 -14.98
N ILE A 493 2.28 -12.13 -14.33
CA ILE A 493 1.95 -10.93 -13.55
C ILE A 493 1.53 -9.78 -14.47
N ARG A 494 2.27 -9.53 -15.56
CA ARG A 494 1.90 -8.50 -16.55
C ARG A 494 0.52 -8.77 -17.15
N ARG A 495 0.26 -10.02 -17.53
CA ARG A 495 -1.02 -10.47 -18.09
C ARG A 495 -2.18 -10.23 -17.12
N GLU A 496 -2.05 -10.65 -15.87
CA GLU A 496 -3.12 -10.51 -14.86
C GLU A 496 -3.33 -9.03 -14.50
N ALA A 497 -2.27 -8.22 -14.48
CA ALA A 497 -2.40 -6.76 -14.32
C ALA A 497 -3.21 -6.12 -15.45
N LEU A 498 -2.97 -6.48 -16.72
CA LEU A 498 -3.79 -6.00 -17.85
C LEU A 498 -5.25 -6.47 -17.77
N GLN A 499 -5.48 -7.72 -17.40
CA GLN A 499 -6.84 -8.24 -17.19
C GLN A 499 -7.56 -7.47 -16.07
N ALA A 500 -6.87 -7.11 -15.00
CA ALA A 500 -7.41 -6.28 -13.93
C ALA A 500 -7.65 -4.82 -14.37
N LEU A 501 -6.90 -4.30 -15.34
CA LEU A 501 -7.15 -2.97 -15.93
C LEU A 501 -8.35 -2.97 -16.89
N GLU A 502 -8.66 -4.11 -17.50
CA GLU A 502 -9.79 -4.25 -18.45
C GLU A 502 -11.16 -4.05 -17.80
N THR A 503 -11.29 -4.20 -16.48
CA THR A 503 -12.57 -4.13 -15.75
C THR A 503 -13.06 -2.69 -15.51
N HIS A 504 -12.24 -1.67 -15.76
CA HIS A 504 -12.58 -0.26 -15.52
C HIS A 504 -12.25 0.65 -16.69
N GLU A 505 -12.97 1.77 -16.76
CA GLU A 505 -12.68 2.83 -17.73
C GLU A 505 -11.27 3.40 -17.51
N PRO A 506 -10.41 3.42 -18.54
CA PRO A 506 -9.01 3.79 -18.41
C PRO A 506 -8.85 5.30 -18.21
N ASP A 507 -8.08 5.71 -17.20
CA ASP A 507 -7.61 7.09 -17.07
C ASP A 507 -6.41 7.35 -17.99
N GLU A 508 -5.95 8.61 -18.08
CA GLU A 508 -4.83 9.00 -18.93
C GLU A 508 -3.54 8.21 -18.65
N ARG A 509 -3.30 7.81 -17.40
CA ARG A 509 -2.11 7.01 -17.03
C ARG A 509 -2.23 5.58 -17.55
N VAL A 510 -3.42 5.01 -17.48
CA VAL A 510 -3.71 3.68 -18.05
C VAL A 510 -3.58 3.73 -19.57
N VAL A 511 -4.12 4.77 -20.22
CA VAL A 511 -3.98 4.95 -21.67
C VAL A 511 -2.50 4.95 -22.08
N GLU A 512 -1.66 5.76 -21.42
CA GLU A 512 -0.22 5.79 -21.71
C GLU A 512 0.45 4.42 -21.50
N ALA A 513 0.09 3.72 -20.42
CA ALA A 513 0.62 2.40 -20.15
C ALA A 513 0.19 1.35 -21.20
N LEU A 514 -1.06 1.40 -21.67
CA LEU A 514 -1.56 0.52 -22.72
C LEU A 514 -0.87 0.80 -24.06
N LEU A 515 -0.71 2.07 -24.44
CA LEU A 515 0.01 2.45 -25.66
C LEU A 515 1.47 1.99 -25.62
N HIS A 516 2.13 2.15 -24.48
CA HIS A 516 3.48 1.63 -24.27
C HIS A 516 3.52 0.10 -24.39
N GLU A 517 2.58 -0.61 -23.77
CA GLU A 517 2.52 -2.07 -23.79
C GLU A 517 2.28 -2.63 -25.20
N VAL A 518 1.44 -2.00 -26.03
CA VAL A 518 1.27 -2.39 -27.45
C VAL A 518 2.59 -2.28 -28.22
N LYS A 519 3.40 -1.26 -27.91
CA LYS A 519 4.66 -1.00 -28.62
C LYS A 519 5.78 -1.99 -28.26
N ILE A 520 5.85 -2.45 -27.01
CA ILE A 520 6.98 -3.25 -26.51
C ILE A 520 6.63 -4.70 -26.16
N GLY A 521 5.34 -5.01 -26.03
CA GLY A 521 4.84 -6.27 -25.48
C GLY A 521 4.54 -7.35 -26.51
N GLU A 522 5.06 -7.25 -27.73
CA GLU A 522 4.86 -8.24 -28.81
C GLU A 522 5.21 -9.66 -28.34
N PHE A 523 4.44 -10.67 -28.81
CA PHE A 523 4.51 -12.08 -28.40
C PHE A 523 4.19 -12.36 -26.93
N THR A 524 3.84 -11.34 -26.14
CA THR A 524 3.53 -11.50 -24.72
C THR A 524 2.18 -10.90 -24.40
N THR A 525 2.11 -9.60 -24.12
CA THR A 525 0.94 -8.95 -23.50
C THR A 525 0.36 -7.83 -24.36
N ALA A 526 0.98 -7.48 -25.49
CA ALA A 526 0.50 -6.44 -26.39
C ALA A 526 -0.91 -6.71 -26.92
N TYR A 527 -1.28 -7.97 -27.18
CA TYR A 527 -2.63 -8.32 -27.66
C TYR A 527 -3.73 -7.92 -26.66
N LEU A 528 -3.48 -8.08 -25.35
CA LEU A 528 -4.42 -7.64 -24.31
C LEU A 528 -4.53 -6.12 -24.29
N ALA A 529 -3.42 -5.41 -24.42
CA ALA A 529 -3.43 -3.95 -24.49
C ALA A 529 -4.21 -3.46 -25.72
N ALA A 530 -4.00 -4.08 -26.89
CA ALA A 530 -4.74 -3.79 -28.11
C ALA A 530 -6.25 -4.01 -27.93
N ARG A 531 -6.64 -5.13 -27.31
CA ARG A 531 -8.05 -5.42 -26.98
C ARG A 531 -8.67 -4.35 -26.10
N ILE A 532 -7.98 -3.94 -25.03
CA ILE A 532 -8.46 -2.91 -24.08
C ILE A 532 -8.62 -1.56 -24.80
N LEU A 533 -7.66 -1.16 -25.65
CA LEU A 533 -7.76 0.06 -26.46
C LEU A 533 -9.00 0.03 -27.37
N GLY A 534 -9.27 -1.12 -28.00
CA GLY A 534 -10.45 -1.32 -28.84
C GLY A 534 -11.76 -1.29 -28.05
N LYS A 535 -11.82 -1.98 -26.91
CA LYS A 535 -12.99 -2.05 -26.02
C LYS A 535 -13.43 -0.66 -25.54
N TYR A 536 -12.47 0.17 -25.12
CA TYR A 536 -12.74 1.52 -24.61
C TYR A 536 -12.65 2.61 -25.69
N ARG A 537 -12.55 2.23 -26.98
CA ARG A 537 -12.49 3.15 -28.13
C ARG A 537 -11.44 4.26 -27.99
N ILE A 538 -10.23 3.89 -27.57
CA ILE A 538 -9.10 4.82 -27.39
C ILE A 538 -8.45 5.16 -28.75
N HIS A 539 -8.93 6.21 -29.41
CA HIS A 539 -8.47 6.63 -30.76
C HIS A 539 -6.98 6.92 -30.87
N ARG A 540 -6.31 7.32 -29.78
CA ARG A 540 -4.84 7.52 -29.76
C ARG A 540 -4.05 6.25 -30.11
N GLY A 541 -4.65 5.07 -29.93
CA GLY A 541 -4.05 3.78 -30.27
C GLY A 541 -3.98 3.47 -31.76
N ILE A 542 -4.75 4.16 -32.62
CA ILE A 542 -4.90 3.82 -34.05
C ILE A 542 -3.55 3.68 -34.77
N PRO A 543 -2.56 4.60 -34.63
CA PRO A 543 -1.29 4.46 -35.34
C PRO A 543 -0.51 3.20 -34.94
N LEU A 544 -0.52 2.85 -33.65
CA LEU A 544 0.15 1.66 -33.14
C LEU A 544 -0.57 0.39 -33.59
N LEU A 545 -1.91 0.35 -33.49
CA LEU A 545 -2.71 -0.79 -33.92
C LEU A 545 -2.57 -1.07 -35.43
N ARG A 546 -2.50 -0.02 -36.25
CA ARG A 546 -2.20 -0.12 -37.69
C ARG A 546 -0.85 -0.77 -37.96
N GLN A 547 0.17 -0.43 -37.17
CA GLN A 547 1.49 -1.05 -37.27
C GLN A 547 1.43 -2.52 -36.83
N SER A 548 0.70 -2.81 -35.75
CA SER A 548 0.51 -4.14 -35.19
C SER A 548 -0.23 -5.12 -36.11
N LEU A 549 -0.93 -4.65 -37.15
CA LEU A 549 -1.48 -5.53 -38.21
C LEU A 549 -0.39 -6.31 -38.97
N HIS A 550 0.84 -5.82 -38.96
CA HIS A 550 2.00 -6.48 -39.61
C HIS A 550 2.86 -7.29 -38.62
N SER A 551 2.40 -7.44 -37.38
CA SER A 551 3.07 -8.21 -36.32
C SER A 551 3.15 -9.69 -36.67
N GLU A 552 4.26 -10.34 -36.32
CA GLU A 552 4.38 -11.80 -36.40
C GLU A 552 3.61 -12.50 -35.26
N ASP A 553 3.36 -11.79 -34.15
CA ASP A 553 2.41 -12.23 -33.12
C ASP A 553 0.97 -12.19 -33.66
N TYR A 554 0.44 -13.37 -34.01
CA TYR A 554 -0.91 -13.52 -34.54
C TYR A 554 -2.00 -13.10 -33.55
N LEU A 555 -1.76 -13.17 -32.24
CA LEU A 555 -2.72 -12.70 -31.23
C LEU A 555 -2.82 -11.18 -31.28
N LEU A 556 -1.68 -10.50 -31.34
CA LEU A 556 -1.62 -9.05 -31.45
C LEU A 556 -2.24 -8.56 -32.76
N ALA A 557 -1.92 -9.19 -33.89
CA ALA A 557 -2.51 -8.85 -35.18
C ALA A 557 -4.04 -9.03 -35.17
N ALA A 558 -4.54 -10.17 -34.66
CA ALA A 558 -5.97 -10.46 -34.54
C ALA A 558 -6.71 -9.43 -33.67
N GLU A 559 -6.23 -9.17 -32.46
CA GLU A 559 -6.85 -8.19 -31.55
C GLU A 559 -6.76 -6.77 -32.11
N SER A 560 -5.71 -6.46 -32.88
CA SER A 560 -5.59 -5.17 -33.56
C SER A 560 -6.62 -5.01 -34.68
N MET A 561 -6.96 -6.08 -35.42
CA MET A 561 -8.04 -6.04 -36.43
C MET A 561 -9.37 -5.65 -35.78
N VAL A 562 -9.74 -6.34 -34.70
CA VAL A 562 -10.99 -6.08 -33.97
C VAL A 562 -10.96 -4.71 -33.30
N ALA A 563 -9.84 -4.32 -32.70
CA ALA A 563 -9.71 -3.00 -32.07
C ALA A 563 -9.86 -1.86 -33.08
N LEU A 564 -9.26 -1.97 -34.26
CA LEU A 564 -9.40 -0.98 -35.34
C LEU A 564 -10.83 -0.90 -35.87
N ALA A 565 -11.52 -2.05 -35.98
CA ALA A 565 -12.93 -2.08 -36.35
C ALA A 565 -13.81 -1.38 -35.30
N ARG A 566 -13.60 -1.66 -34.01
CA ARG A 566 -14.30 -0.97 -32.91
C ARG A 566 -14.04 0.54 -32.87
N LEU A 567 -12.85 0.96 -33.30
CA LEU A 567 -12.45 2.36 -33.46
C LEU A 567 -12.98 2.99 -34.76
N GLN A 568 -13.67 2.21 -35.60
CA GLN A 568 -14.22 2.64 -36.91
C GLN A 568 -13.14 3.21 -37.85
N ASP A 569 -11.95 2.61 -37.83
CA ASP A 569 -10.83 3.04 -38.67
C ASP A 569 -10.92 2.50 -40.11
N THR A 570 -11.74 3.15 -40.94
CA THR A 570 -12.00 2.74 -42.33
C THR A 570 -10.74 2.61 -43.20
N HIS A 571 -9.69 3.39 -42.93
CA HIS A 571 -8.42 3.29 -43.65
C HIS A 571 -7.69 1.95 -43.45
N SER A 572 -7.96 1.25 -42.35
CA SER A 572 -7.37 -0.06 -42.07
C SER A 572 -8.16 -1.22 -42.69
N LYS A 573 -9.43 -1.01 -43.04
CA LYS A 573 -10.32 -2.05 -43.56
C LYS A 573 -9.72 -2.82 -44.72
N GLY A 574 -9.30 -2.12 -45.78
CA GLY A 574 -8.71 -2.77 -46.96
C GLY A 574 -7.43 -3.55 -46.66
N LYS A 575 -6.65 -3.14 -45.64
CA LYS A 575 -5.47 -3.90 -45.18
C LYS A 575 -5.88 -5.17 -44.45
N ILE A 576 -6.89 -5.10 -43.60
CA ILE A 576 -7.43 -6.27 -42.88
C ILE A 576 -8.00 -7.28 -43.89
N GLU A 577 -8.73 -6.81 -44.90
CA GLU A 577 -9.23 -7.64 -46.00
C GLU A 577 -8.09 -8.33 -46.77
N ALA A 578 -7.01 -7.62 -47.08
CA ALA A 578 -5.84 -8.21 -47.72
C ALA A 578 -5.17 -9.28 -46.85
N LEU A 579 -5.06 -9.04 -45.54
CA LEU A 579 -4.52 -10.03 -44.59
C LEU A 579 -5.40 -11.28 -44.51
N LEU A 580 -6.72 -11.12 -44.48
CA LEU A 580 -7.68 -12.22 -44.45
C LEU A 580 -7.59 -13.15 -45.68
N ARG A 581 -7.35 -12.59 -46.87
CA ARG A 581 -7.18 -13.41 -48.10
C ARG A 581 -6.03 -14.40 -47.98
N VAL A 582 -4.92 -13.98 -47.40
CA VAL A 582 -3.69 -14.80 -47.27
C VAL A 582 -3.58 -15.53 -45.93
N ALA A 583 -4.45 -15.21 -44.97
CA ALA A 583 -4.42 -15.81 -43.63
C ALA A 583 -4.64 -17.32 -43.71
N ARG A 584 -3.75 -18.06 -43.04
CA ARG A 584 -3.88 -19.51 -42.79
C ARG A 584 -4.18 -19.83 -41.33
N ASN A 585 -3.87 -18.91 -40.42
CA ASN A 585 -4.11 -19.11 -38.99
C ASN A 585 -5.62 -18.94 -38.70
N PRO A 586 -6.31 -19.97 -38.17
CA PRO A 586 -7.71 -19.89 -37.77
C PRO A 586 -8.08 -18.68 -36.92
N PHE A 587 -7.21 -18.29 -35.99
CA PHE A 587 -7.46 -17.19 -35.06
C PHE A 587 -7.55 -15.84 -35.76
N LEU A 588 -6.68 -15.61 -36.76
CA LEU A 588 -6.71 -14.40 -37.59
C LEU A 588 -7.97 -14.35 -38.46
N ILE A 589 -8.41 -15.50 -38.97
CA ILE A 589 -9.62 -15.59 -39.80
C ILE A 589 -10.85 -15.25 -38.97
N ILE A 590 -10.98 -15.84 -37.77
CA ILE A 590 -12.08 -15.58 -36.84
C ILE A 590 -12.14 -14.08 -36.49
N HIS A 591 -11.02 -13.51 -36.02
CA HIS A 591 -11.00 -12.11 -35.58
C HIS A 591 -11.12 -11.12 -36.74
N GLY A 592 -10.60 -11.46 -37.92
CA GLY A 592 -10.80 -10.65 -39.11
C GLY A 592 -12.25 -10.70 -39.60
N ALA A 593 -12.92 -11.85 -39.55
CA ALA A 593 -14.35 -11.95 -39.88
C ALA A 593 -15.21 -11.13 -38.89
N GLU A 594 -14.91 -11.22 -37.59
CA GLU A 594 -15.53 -10.37 -36.57
C GLU A 594 -15.25 -8.88 -36.82
N ALA A 595 -14.02 -8.52 -37.22
CA ALA A 595 -13.69 -7.14 -37.58
C ALA A 595 -14.50 -6.66 -38.79
N MET A 596 -14.70 -7.49 -39.83
CA MET A 596 -15.55 -7.15 -40.97
C MET A 596 -16.99 -6.93 -40.54
N LYS A 597 -17.52 -7.80 -39.67
CA LYS A 597 -18.85 -7.64 -39.08
C LYS A 597 -18.99 -6.31 -38.34
N ILE A 598 -18.01 -5.92 -37.52
CA ILE A 598 -18.02 -4.66 -36.76
C ILE A 598 -17.96 -3.42 -37.68
N TYR A 599 -17.28 -3.49 -38.84
CA TYR A 599 -17.31 -2.41 -39.83
C TYR A 599 -18.68 -2.26 -40.51
N GLN A 600 -19.52 -3.30 -40.48
CA GLN A 600 -20.87 -3.31 -41.08
C GLN A 600 -20.88 -2.87 -42.55
N ASP A 601 -19.87 -3.28 -43.32
CA ASP A 601 -19.76 -2.97 -44.75
C ASP A 601 -20.09 -4.21 -45.60
N PRO A 602 -21.21 -4.21 -46.34
CA PRO A 602 -21.61 -5.33 -47.19
C PRO A 602 -20.57 -5.71 -48.24
N ALA A 603 -19.65 -4.82 -48.62
CA ALA A 603 -18.58 -5.13 -49.58
C ALA A 603 -17.65 -6.26 -49.09
N SER A 604 -17.62 -6.55 -47.79
CA SER A 604 -16.79 -7.63 -47.22
C SER A 604 -17.44 -9.02 -47.33
N ILE A 605 -18.72 -9.13 -47.70
CA ILE A 605 -19.45 -10.41 -47.83
C ILE A 605 -18.75 -11.33 -48.82
N SER A 606 -18.41 -10.84 -50.01
CA SER A 606 -17.74 -11.62 -51.05
C SER A 606 -16.40 -12.21 -50.57
N LEU A 607 -15.66 -11.45 -49.76
CA LEU A 607 -14.41 -11.90 -49.17
C LEU A 607 -14.64 -13.01 -48.14
N LEU A 608 -15.60 -12.83 -47.23
CA LEU A 608 -15.90 -13.83 -46.20
C LEU A 608 -16.39 -15.14 -46.84
N LEU A 609 -17.20 -15.07 -47.89
CA LEU A 609 -17.62 -16.24 -48.66
C LEU A 609 -16.41 -16.94 -49.33
N GLU A 610 -15.51 -16.19 -49.98
CA GLU A 610 -14.27 -16.75 -50.55
C GLU A 610 -13.42 -17.47 -49.48
N ILE A 611 -13.37 -16.94 -48.25
CA ILE A 611 -12.66 -17.59 -47.15
C ILE A 611 -13.39 -18.85 -46.69
N ALA A 612 -14.72 -18.79 -46.58
CA ALA A 612 -15.55 -19.93 -46.21
C ALA A 612 -15.54 -21.06 -47.25
N GLU A 613 -15.05 -20.83 -48.47
CA GLU A 613 -14.85 -21.84 -49.51
C GLU A 613 -13.54 -22.62 -49.37
N LYS A 614 -12.57 -22.14 -48.57
CA LYS A 614 -11.26 -22.79 -48.46
C LYS A 614 -11.42 -24.22 -47.92
N SER A 615 -11.01 -25.22 -48.71
CA SER A 615 -11.13 -26.64 -48.35
C SER A 615 -10.31 -27.01 -47.10
N GLU A 616 -9.19 -26.33 -46.86
CA GLU A 616 -8.32 -26.54 -45.70
C GLU A 616 -8.86 -25.91 -44.40
N LEU A 617 -9.99 -25.20 -44.44
CA LEU A 617 -10.55 -24.50 -43.30
C LEU A 617 -11.29 -25.47 -42.36
N PRO A 618 -10.95 -25.52 -41.05
CA PRO A 618 -11.70 -26.30 -40.08
C PRO A 618 -13.16 -25.83 -39.99
N ASP A 619 -14.10 -26.77 -39.81
CA ASP A 619 -15.53 -26.48 -39.81
C ASP A 619 -15.94 -25.44 -38.77
N SER A 620 -15.34 -25.47 -37.57
CA SER A 620 -15.59 -24.45 -36.53
C SER A 620 -15.23 -23.03 -36.97
N VAL A 621 -14.20 -22.87 -37.79
CA VAL A 621 -13.79 -21.57 -38.34
C VAL A 621 -14.71 -21.17 -39.49
N ARG A 622 -15.05 -22.12 -40.37
CA ARG A 622 -16.02 -21.92 -41.46
C ARG A 622 -17.36 -21.45 -40.92
N ASN A 623 -17.86 -22.10 -39.88
CA ASN A 623 -19.12 -21.76 -39.21
C ASN A 623 -19.08 -20.35 -38.61
N HIS A 624 -17.95 -19.93 -38.02
CA HIS A 624 -17.80 -18.56 -37.53
C HIS A 624 -17.79 -17.52 -38.66
N VAL A 625 -17.14 -17.82 -39.78
CA VAL A 625 -17.16 -16.95 -40.98
C VAL A 625 -18.57 -16.84 -41.55
N ILE A 626 -19.31 -17.96 -41.61
CA ILE A 626 -20.72 -18.02 -42.01
C ILE A 626 -21.60 -17.12 -41.13
N LEU A 627 -21.44 -17.19 -39.81
CA LEU A 627 -22.14 -16.29 -38.89
C LEU A 627 -21.74 -14.82 -39.11
N GLY A 628 -20.48 -14.55 -39.44
CA GLY A 628 -20.03 -13.22 -39.84
C GLY A 628 -20.75 -12.69 -41.08
N VAL A 629 -21.00 -13.55 -42.09
CA VAL A 629 -21.81 -13.18 -43.27
C VAL A 629 -23.27 -12.94 -42.90
N ALA A 630 -23.86 -13.83 -42.09
CA ALA A 630 -25.23 -13.65 -41.59
C ALA A 630 -25.39 -12.30 -40.85
N GLY A 631 -24.41 -11.91 -40.04
CA GLY A 631 -24.39 -10.61 -39.37
C GLY A 631 -24.28 -9.42 -40.31
N LEU A 632 -23.50 -9.51 -41.39
CA LEU A 632 -23.43 -8.46 -42.43
C LEU A 632 -24.71 -8.33 -43.26
N VAL A 633 -25.46 -9.43 -43.40
CA VAL A 633 -26.78 -9.45 -44.05
C VAL A 633 -27.89 -8.98 -43.09
N GLY A 634 -27.62 -8.90 -41.78
CA GLY A 634 -28.59 -8.50 -40.77
C GLY A 634 -29.50 -9.62 -40.27
N MET A 635 -29.12 -10.89 -40.49
CA MET A 635 -29.93 -12.07 -40.17
C MET A 635 -29.30 -12.97 -39.08
N GLU A 636 -28.25 -12.52 -38.38
CA GLU A 636 -27.50 -13.34 -37.41
C GLU A 636 -28.39 -13.92 -36.29
N ASP A 637 -29.24 -13.10 -35.67
CA ASP A 637 -30.06 -13.51 -34.53
C ASP A 637 -31.10 -14.58 -34.91
N TRP A 638 -31.70 -14.45 -36.10
CA TRP A 638 -32.63 -15.43 -36.65
C TRP A 638 -31.92 -16.70 -37.14
N PHE A 639 -30.79 -16.53 -37.84
CA PHE A 639 -30.06 -17.62 -38.48
C PHE A 639 -29.29 -18.49 -37.48
N TYR A 640 -28.71 -17.92 -36.42
CA TYR A 640 -27.89 -18.63 -35.44
C TYR A 640 -28.55 -19.86 -34.78
N PRO A 641 -29.77 -19.78 -34.21
CA PRO A 641 -30.43 -20.95 -33.61
C PRO A 641 -30.73 -22.03 -34.66
N ILE A 642 -31.18 -21.65 -35.85
CA ILE A 642 -31.51 -22.56 -36.95
C ILE A 642 -30.25 -23.25 -37.48
N PHE A 643 -29.17 -22.50 -37.65
CA PHE A 643 -27.87 -23.03 -38.07
C PHE A 643 -27.27 -23.97 -37.02
N THR A 644 -27.46 -23.69 -35.73
CA THR A 644 -27.04 -24.60 -34.66
C THR A 644 -27.77 -25.95 -34.76
N ILE A 645 -29.10 -25.93 -34.98
CA ILE A 645 -29.89 -27.16 -35.19
C ILE A 645 -29.39 -27.89 -36.44
N PHE A 646 -29.08 -27.18 -37.53
CA PHE A 646 -28.55 -27.79 -38.75
C PHE A 646 -27.21 -28.51 -38.54
N LEU A 647 -26.31 -27.94 -37.72
CA LEU A 647 -25.02 -28.57 -37.45
C LEU A 647 -25.16 -29.88 -36.66
N ASP A 648 -26.17 -30.00 -35.80
CA ASP A 648 -26.44 -31.20 -34.99
C ASP A 648 -27.36 -32.21 -35.71
N GLU A 649 -28.45 -31.72 -36.29
CA GLU A 649 -29.51 -32.47 -36.98
C GLU A 649 -29.85 -31.80 -38.32
N PRO A 650 -29.08 -32.07 -39.40
CA PRO A 650 -29.17 -31.32 -40.67
C PRO A 650 -30.56 -31.26 -41.26
N ILE A 651 -31.30 -32.37 -41.23
CA ILE A 651 -32.67 -32.44 -41.77
C ILE A 651 -33.62 -31.54 -40.96
N LYS A 652 -33.55 -31.57 -39.63
CA LYS A 652 -34.36 -30.68 -38.79
C LYS A 652 -33.98 -29.22 -38.98
N GLY A 653 -32.69 -28.93 -39.14
CA GLY A 653 -32.24 -27.57 -39.44
C GLY A 653 -32.83 -27.03 -40.73
N VAL A 654 -32.91 -27.88 -41.76
CA VAL A 654 -33.61 -27.56 -43.03
C VAL A 654 -35.10 -27.35 -42.81
N ASP A 655 -35.77 -28.17 -41.98
CA ASP A 655 -37.19 -27.98 -41.64
C ASP A 655 -37.43 -26.57 -41.07
N PHE A 656 -36.64 -26.18 -40.05
CA PHE A 656 -36.73 -24.85 -39.43
C PHE A 656 -36.39 -23.72 -40.40
N LEU A 657 -35.43 -23.93 -41.31
CA LEU A 657 -35.07 -22.94 -42.32
C LEU A 657 -36.20 -22.71 -43.33
N LEU A 658 -36.90 -23.78 -43.71
CA LEU A 658 -37.99 -23.75 -44.70
C LEU A 658 -39.33 -23.29 -44.15
N ASP A 659 -39.59 -23.52 -42.86
CA ASP A 659 -40.91 -23.29 -42.24
C ASP A 659 -41.49 -21.88 -42.52
N PRO A 660 -40.71 -20.78 -42.46
CA PRO A 660 -41.21 -19.45 -42.81
C PRO A 660 -41.78 -19.35 -44.23
N LEU A 661 -41.13 -19.97 -45.21
CA LEU A 661 -41.59 -19.98 -46.61
C LEU A 661 -42.85 -20.84 -46.78
N LEU A 662 -42.97 -21.92 -46.01
CA LEU A 662 -44.07 -22.88 -46.13
C LEU A 662 -45.33 -22.46 -45.36
N ALA A 663 -45.18 -21.68 -44.29
CA ALA A 663 -46.27 -21.22 -43.45
C ALA A 663 -47.07 -20.04 -44.05
N HIS A 664 -46.43 -19.19 -44.86
CA HIS A 664 -47.06 -17.97 -45.43
C HIS A 664 -46.95 -17.89 -46.97
N PRO A 665 -47.46 -18.88 -47.74
CA PRO A 665 -47.27 -18.95 -49.19
C PRO A 665 -47.97 -17.84 -49.98
N GLU A 666 -48.96 -17.15 -49.41
CA GLU A 666 -49.66 -16.03 -50.08
C GLU A 666 -48.88 -14.70 -50.02
N GLU A 667 -47.95 -14.56 -49.08
CA GLU A 667 -47.13 -13.36 -48.88
C GLU A 667 -45.82 -13.43 -49.71
N VAL A 668 -45.32 -14.64 -49.98
CA VAL A 668 -44.12 -14.89 -50.78
C VAL A 668 -44.48 -14.95 -52.28
N ARG A 669 -44.31 -13.84 -53.00
CA ARG A 669 -44.41 -13.84 -54.48
C ARG A 669 -43.21 -14.56 -55.10
N SER A 670 -43.24 -15.89 -55.16
CA SER A 670 -42.17 -16.70 -55.78
C SER A 670 -42.66 -17.51 -56.99
N PRO A 671 -41.83 -17.67 -58.04
CA PRO A 671 -42.13 -18.52 -59.20
C PRO A 671 -42.02 -20.04 -58.93
N CYS A 672 -41.67 -20.45 -57.71
CA CYS A 672 -41.42 -21.85 -57.34
C CYS A 672 -42.59 -22.50 -56.58
N THR A 673 -42.89 -23.77 -56.88
CA THR A 673 -43.92 -24.53 -56.15
C THR A 673 -43.40 -25.04 -54.80
N LYS A 674 -44.31 -25.35 -53.87
CA LYS A 674 -43.98 -25.93 -52.55
C LYS A 674 -43.10 -27.20 -52.67
N GLU A 675 -43.39 -28.05 -53.63
CA GLU A 675 -42.63 -29.28 -53.90
C GLU A 675 -41.20 -28.99 -54.37
N GLN A 676 -41.01 -27.93 -55.18
CA GLN A 676 -39.68 -27.50 -55.64
C GLN A 676 -38.83 -26.94 -54.49
N TRP A 677 -39.42 -26.15 -53.59
CA TRP A 677 -38.74 -25.64 -52.40
C TRP A 677 -38.26 -26.76 -51.48
N VAL A 678 -39.15 -27.71 -51.18
CA VAL A 678 -38.84 -28.90 -50.37
C VAL A 678 -37.74 -29.73 -51.02
N ASP A 679 -37.91 -30.14 -52.29
CA ASP A 679 -36.92 -30.99 -52.97
C ASP A 679 -35.52 -30.36 -53.02
N ALA A 680 -35.44 -29.04 -53.22
CA ALA A 680 -34.17 -28.33 -53.28
C ALA A 680 -33.48 -28.18 -51.91
N PHE A 681 -34.20 -27.76 -50.87
CA PHE A 681 -33.60 -27.48 -49.56
C PHE A 681 -33.23 -28.75 -48.80
N TYR A 682 -34.01 -29.83 -48.90
CA TYR A 682 -33.64 -31.11 -48.30
C TYR A 682 -32.42 -31.76 -48.97
N ALA A 683 -32.00 -31.29 -50.15
CA ALA A 683 -30.76 -31.70 -50.77
C ALA A 683 -29.52 -31.04 -50.13
N ILE A 684 -29.65 -29.94 -49.36
CA ILE A 684 -28.53 -29.19 -48.79
C ILE A 684 -27.54 -30.07 -47.99
N PRO A 685 -27.98 -30.98 -47.09
CA PRO A 685 -27.06 -31.80 -46.29
C PRO A 685 -26.25 -32.80 -47.12
N ASP A 686 -26.90 -33.46 -48.09
CA ASP A 686 -26.38 -34.66 -48.76
C ASP A 686 -25.85 -34.38 -50.18
N ASP A 687 -26.44 -33.41 -50.89
CA ASP A 687 -26.09 -32.99 -52.25
C ASP A 687 -26.29 -31.47 -52.44
N PRO A 688 -25.44 -30.63 -51.84
CA PRO A 688 -25.57 -29.18 -51.92
C PRO A 688 -25.45 -28.63 -53.36
N GLN A 689 -24.89 -29.39 -54.31
CA GLN A 689 -24.86 -29.02 -55.74
C GLN A 689 -26.24 -29.09 -56.40
N ARG A 690 -27.13 -29.95 -55.92
CA ARG A 690 -28.53 -29.94 -56.34
C ARG A 690 -29.23 -28.65 -55.89
N PHE A 691 -28.95 -28.21 -54.66
CA PHE A 691 -29.44 -26.92 -54.16
C PHE A 691 -28.88 -25.73 -54.95
N TYR A 692 -27.62 -25.79 -55.38
CA TYR A 692 -27.03 -24.77 -56.26
C TYR A 692 -27.82 -24.57 -57.56
N THR A 693 -28.15 -25.67 -58.24
CA THR A 693 -28.87 -25.61 -59.52
C THR A 693 -30.21 -24.90 -59.34
N PHE A 694 -30.92 -25.22 -58.26
CA PHE A 694 -32.15 -24.55 -57.87
C PHE A 694 -31.93 -23.06 -57.55
N ALA A 695 -30.94 -22.73 -56.72
CA ALA A 695 -30.65 -21.35 -56.31
C ALA A 695 -30.26 -20.47 -57.51
N ARG A 696 -29.54 -21.01 -58.51
CA ARG A 696 -29.20 -20.30 -59.75
C ARG A 696 -30.44 -20.03 -60.60
N GLU A 697 -31.29 -21.02 -60.80
CA GLU A 697 -32.55 -20.83 -61.54
C GLU A 697 -33.48 -19.83 -60.84
N LEU A 698 -33.52 -19.86 -59.52
CA LEU A 698 -34.29 -18.91 -58.72
C LEU A 698 -33.73 -17.49 -58.87
N TRP A 699 -32.40 -17.33 -58.78
CA TRP A 699 -31.73 -16.04 -58.98
C TRP A 699 -32.04 -15.43 -60.35
N GLU A 700 -32.03 -16.22 -61.43
CA GLU A 700 -32.36 -15.74 -62.78
C GLU A 700 -33.83 -15.29 -62.93
N LYS A 701 -34.74 -15.85 -62.13
CA LYS A 701 -36.18 -15.60 -62.23
C LYS A 701 -36.69 -14.52 -61.29
N GLU A 702 -35.99 -14.26 -60.19
CA GLU A 702 -36.47 -13.42 -59.09
C GLU A 702 -35.69 -12.10 -58.98
N GLU A 703 -36.35 -10.99 -59.34
CA GLU A 703 -35.70 -9.66 -59.34
C GLU A 703 -35.25 -9.20 -57.96
N LEU A 704 -35.96 -9.60 -56.89
CA LEU A 704 -35.61 -9.28 -55.50
C LEU A 704 -34.22 -9.78 -55.11
N LEU A 705 -33.84 -10.97 -55.61
CA LEU A 705 -32.55 -11.56 -55.28
C LEU A 705 -31.40 -10.79 -55.93
N HIS A 706 -31.57 -10.21 -57.12
CA HIS A 706 -30.53 -9.41 -57.79
C HIS A 706 -29.99 -8.23 -56.99
N SER A 707 -30.73 -7.76 -55.98
CA SER A 707 -30.33 -6.67 -55.09
C SER A 707 -29.43 -7.10 -53.93
N LEU A 708 -29.24 -8.41 -53.73
CA LEU A 708 -28.49 -8.94 -52.61
C LEU A 708 -26.98 -8.80 -52.81
N PRO A 709 -26.23 -8.51 -51.73
CA PRO A 709 -24.77 -8.42 -51.77
C PRO A 709 -24.06 -9.78 -51.82
N VAL A 710 -24.81 -10.90 -51.81
CA VAL A 710 -24.31 -12.28 -51.79
C VAL A 710 -24.34 -12.87 -53.21
N PRO A 711 -23.21 -13.33 -53.77
CA PRO A 711 -23.18 -13.91 -55.11
C PRO A 711 -23.67 -15.37 -55.12
N PHE A 712 -24.83 -15.65 -55.72
CA PHE A 712 -25.37 -17.03 -55.84
C PHE A 712 -24.83 -17.82 -57.04
N GLN A 713 -24.03 -17.18 -57.92
CA GLN A 713 -23.63 -17.70 -59.24
C GLN A 713 -22.32 -18.52 -59.24
N LYS A 714 -21.74 -18.82 -58.07
CA LYS A 714 -20.48 -19.56 -57.95
C LYS A 714 -20.74 -21.01 -57.49
N ASP A 715 -20.50 -21.98 -58.37
CA ASP A 715 -20.62 -23.43 -58.07
C ASP A 715 -19.79 -23.85 -56.84
N SER A 716 -18.67 -23.17 -56.58
CA SER A 716 -17.76 -23.44 -55.46
C SER A 716 -18.39 -23.19 -54.09
N LEU A 717 -19.37 -22.28 -53.98
CA LEU A 717 -20.03 -21.96 -52.70
C LEU A 717 -20.89 -23.12 -52.19
N TYR A 718 -21.34 -23.97 -53.07
CA TYR A 718 -22.25 -25.06 -52.77
C TYR A 718 -21.54 -26.42 -52.70
N GLN A 719 -20.22 -26.42 -52.54
CA GLN A 719 -19.46 -27.63 -52.23
C GLN A 719 -19.57 -28.01 -50.75
N PHE A 720 -19.94 -27.05 -49.89
CA PHE A 720 -20.01 -27.23 -48.44
C PHE A 720 -21.46 -27.07 -47.97
N PRO A 721 -22.05 -28.07 -47.29
CA PRO A 721 -23.43 -28.00 -46.80
C PRO A 721 -23.72 -26.77 -45.94
N SER A 722 -22.78 -26.33 -45.10
CA SER A 722 -22.95 -25.16 -44.23
C SER A 722 -23.00 -23.84 -45.01
N VAL A 723 -22.27 -23.72 -46.11
CA VAL A 723 -22.32 -22.53 -46.99
C VAL A 723 -23.60 -22.55 -47.83
N ALA A 724 -24.00 -23.72 -48.35
CA ALA A 724 -25.28 -23.89 -49.02
C ALA A 724 -26.47 -23.55 -48.08
N PHE A 725 -26.38 -23.95 -46.81
CA PHE A 725 -27.37 -23.63 -45.79
C PHE A 725 -27.46 -22.13 -45.50
N LEU A 726 -26.31 -21.43 -45.39
CA LEU A 726 -26.27 -19.97 -45.28
C LEU A 726 -26.99 -19.30 -46.45
N LEU A 727 -26.70 -19.74 -47.69
CA LEU A 727 -27.34 -19.19 -48.89
C LEU A 727 -28.85 -19.46 -48.91
N GLY A 728 -29.28 -20.63 -48.45
CA GLY A 728 -30.69 -20.93 -48.21
C GLY A 728 -31.34 -19.98 -47.19
N GLY A 729 -30.64 -19.66 -46.11
CA GLY A 729 -31.08 -18.67 -45.13
C GLY A 729 -31.21 -17.26 -45.71
N VAL A 730 -30.25 -16.83 -46.53
CA VAL A 730 -30.37 -15.54 -47.24
C VAL A 730 -31.61 -15.52 -48.15
N ILE A 731 -31.88 -16.60 -48.89
CA ILE A 731 -33.06 -16.69 -49.76
C ILE A 731 -34.35 -16.59 -48.94
N VAL A 732 -34.48 -17.40 -47.89
CA VAL A 732 -35.65 -17.41 -47.01
C VAL A 732 -35.86 -16.02 -46.41
N HIS A 733 -34.84 -15.47 -45.76
CA HIS A 733 -34.92 -14.18 -45.09
C HIS A 733 -35.28 -13.04 -46.04
N THR A 734 -34.78 -13.06 -47.28
CA THR A 734 -35.11 -12.05 -48.29
C THR A 734 -36.55 -12.16 -48.78
N LEU A 735 -37.06 -13.38 -48.96
CA LEU A 735 -38.40 -13.63 -49.52
C LEU A 735 -39.52 -13.49 -48.50
N THR A 736 -39.26 -13.77 -47.22
CA THR A 736 -40.25 -13.64 -46.14
C THR A 736 -40.23 -12.27 -45.47
N GLY A 737 -39.29 -11.40 -45.84
CA GLY A 737 -39.11 -10.07 -45.26
C GLY A 737 -38.30 -10.07 -43.96
N SER A 738 -37.68 -8.92 -43.67
CA SER A 738 -36.84 -8.68 -42.48
C SER A 738 -37.62 -8.50 -41.16
N ASP A 739 -38.96 -8.54 -41.19
CA ASP A 739 -39.84 -8.29 -40.03
C ASP A 739 -40.16 -9.57 -39.22
N GLN A 740 -39.23 -10.53 -39.14
CA GLN A 740 -39.31 -11.65 -38.18
C GLN A 740 -38.47 -11.36 -36.93
N GLU A 741 -38.64 -10.17 -36.32
CA GLU A 741 -38.22 -9.91 -34.93
C GLU A 741 -39.14 -10.60 -33.91
#